data_AF-A0A1G4Q3G1-F1
#
_entry.id   AF-A0A1G4Q3G1-F1
#
_cell.length_a   1.000
_cell.length_b   1.000
_cell.length_c   1.000
_cell.angle_alpha   90.00
_cell.angle_beta   90.00
_cell.angle_gamma   90.00
#
_symmetry.space_group_name_H-M   'P 1'
#
loop_
_entity.id
_entity.type
_entity.pdbx_description
1 polymer ?
#
loop_
_entity_poly.entity_id
_entity_poly.type
_entity_poly.pdbx_seq_one_letter_code
_entity_poly.pdbx_strand_id
1 'polypeptide(L)'
;MPRVSAPVYSLNGGEVGDEALSRLDLERLQFAGSLYSNMLPRVIGSMTIRPGLEHIADIDIGDVQLVEYSYSGGSSLVPILSDLEMRVVKDNAFISRVAVSTAITNGTFSSFTGWTDASSGGANASVSGGNLVLLGTSQDRAIARQTVTVSAGDQPKEHGIRLDVVRGPVNLRLGTTLGASDILNAIALDDGVHSIAFTPGVASVYLELSNENAREALVNSCTIEAAGVVVVPTPWTDVDLNDNRIRYRQHKDVLYTASSIYQQRMIQRRGDTSWGVQRYKVDDGPFVTSDGTVSLSPSDFVDDGNVTLTANRSFFDPGMIGRLFRIFQSGQTVDESFSTDPADGAFIRVAGVGSARRFSYEITGTWVGTVRLQVATDDGSGAPSSWTNQASFTSNTSDTYTDPDDNVVKFFRFAVETGGHTSGTIVTKLVYSGGSQSGIARMKGYVSPTVADIEIISRFYRLQASFEWDYSIWSDFDGWPAAVETFGGRVYWGLGDFIYGSVPDAYKSFDDEVEGDSAPISRSIGSNTDRGILWLLGLQRLLAGTDASEVSVKSSSFDEPLTASSWFPIESSTRGCFNIRAVKCDKDGIFVQSSGTAMFSLTTDQGTLDYGSIDLTAMHEMICDGSDVVDIAVQRRPDTVIWLILANGEARALTYEPADKVVAWSRVVTDGDFKRVIANRGAGQDNVYFAVVRDGTQRLERLANLEDCRGGALNCLADGFKRFTVSSPQTTFSVPHLNGLDVTVWVNGVAVHDQDNLYTVSGNQVVIPSVASGSVVIGLPYTGRWQSVKLAYGAAGGTALFHKKRVSQLGIYMTNTMLDGLRVGRSFTELRRLTTTKGDKPIQSGTLFPAFDADMMSISSDWDTDSRLCIEARAPYPFTAASLVMDVKTNG
;
A
#
# COMPACT_ATOMS: atom_id res chain seq x y z
N MET A 1 -45.97 10.71 43.05
CA MET A 1 -45.17 10.68 41.81
C MET A 1 -44.77 9.24 41.54
N PRO A 2 -45.15 8.65 40.40
CA PRO A 2 -44.69 7.31 40.04
C PRO A 2 -43.16 7.33 39.90
N ARG A 3 -42.48 6.44 40.62
CA ARG A 3 -41.06 6.13 40.41
C ARG A 3 -41.02 4.83 39.62
N VAL A 4 -40.53 4.88 38.38
CA VAL A 4 -40.31 3.67 37.58
C VAL A 4 -38.84 3.30 37.72
N SER A 5 -38.55 2.03 37.97
CA SER A 5 -37.17 1.49 37.96
C SER A 5 -36.53 1.77 36.60
N ALA A 6 -35.50 2.61 36.59
CA ALA A 6 -34.81 2.98 35.35
C ALA A 6 -34.04 1.78 34.77
N PRO A 7 -34.06 1.57 33.45
CA PRO A 7 -33.24 0.56 32.80
C PRO A 7 -31.74 0.87 32.97
N VAL A 8 -30.91 -0.17 32.97
CA VAL A 8 -29.45 -0.03 32.95
C VAL A 8 -29.04 0.52 31.58
N TYR A 9 -28.32 1.64 31.55
CA TYR A 9 -27.80 2.22 30.32
C TYR A 9 -26.46 1.55 29.98
N SER A 10 -26.46 0.82 28.86
CA SER A 10 -25.24 0.54 28.09
C SER A 10 -24.82 1.81 27.35
N LEU A 11 -23.52 2.04 27.20
CA LEU A 11 -22.92 3.25 26.61
C LEU A 11 -22.27 2.97 25.25
N ASN A 12 -22.81 1.99 24.52
CA ASN A 12 -22.35 1.55 23.20
C ASN A 12 -23.28 1.94 22.04
N GLY A 13 -24.23 2.86 22.25
CA GLY A 13 -25.12 3.34 21.19
C GLY A 13 -24.53 4.45 20.31
N GLY A 14 -23.45 5.11 20.76
CA GLY A 14 -22.80 6.21 20.03
C GLY A 14 -23.60 7.51 19.98
N GLU A 15 -23.05 8.49 19.26
CA GLU A 15 -23.67 9.80 19.03
C GLU A 15 -24.81 9.71 18.02
N VAL A 16 -25.93 10.38 18.31
CA VAL A 16 -27.08 10.51 17.41
C VAL A 16 -27.42 11.98 17.16
N GLY A 17 -27.86 12.29 15.94
CA GLY A 17 -28.16 13.65 15.53
C GLY A 17 -29.42 14.21 16.18
N ASP A 18 -29.54 15.54 16.22
CA ASP A 18 -30.62 16.25 16.90
C ASP A 18 -32.03 15.87 16.41
N GLU A 19 -32.17 15.58 15.12
CA GLU A 19 -33.45 15.17 14.50
C GLU A 19 -33.87 13.75 14.89
N ALA A 20 -32.90 12.88 15.18
CA ALA A 20 -33.15 11.51 15.61
C ALA A 20 -33.49 11.40 17.11
N LEU A 21 -33.25 12.46 17.91
CA LEU A 21 -33.43 12.43 19.37
C LEU A 21 -34.86 12.12 19.84
N SER A 22 -35.87 12.28 18.98
CA SER A 22 -37.27 11.94 19.30
C SER A 22 -37.73 10.56 18.79
N ARG A 23 -36.87 9.77 18.13
CA ARG A 23 -37.20 8.46 17.52
C ARG A 23 -37.28 7.31 18.53
N LEU A 24 -38.13 7.46 19.54
CA LEU A 24 -38.32 6.51 20.64
C LEU A 24 -38.87 5.14 20.24
N ASP A 25 -39.31 5.01 18.98
CA ASP A 25 -39.65 3.74 18.34
C ASP A 25 -38.43 2.81 18.20
N LEU A 26 -37.23 3.36 18.22
CA LEU A 26 -35.98 2.60 18.13
C LEU A 26 -35.44 2.29 19.53
N GLU A 27 -35.43 1.01 19.88
CA GLU A 27 -34.91 0.52 21.17
C GLU A 27 -33.46 0.96 21.43
N ARG A 28 -32.64 1.09 20.37
CA ARG A 28 -31.22 1.48 20.47
C ARG A 28 -30.98 2.91 20.95
N LEU A 29 -31.95 3.83 20.82
CA LEU A 29 -31.79 5.19 21.34
C LEU A 29 -31.58 5.20 22.86
N GLN A 30 -32.01 4.17 23.57
CA GLN A 30 -31.78 4.02 25.00
C GLN A 30 -30.30 3.94 25.37
N PHE A 31 -29.44 3.52 24.44
CA PHE A 31 -28.01 3.33 24.66
C PHE A 31 -27.16 4.43 24.01
N ALA A 32 -27.82 5.36 23.31
CA ALA A 32 -27.18 6.45 22.58
C ALA A 32 -26.94 7.68 23.45
N GLY A 33 -26.13 8.60 22.94
CA GLY A 33 -25.87 9.93 23.50
C GLY A 33 -26.11 11.00 22.45
N SER A 34 -26.45 12.20 22.89
CA SER A 34 -26.48 13.37 22.00
C SER A 34 -25.10 13.95 21.72
N LEU A 35 -24.09 13.55 22.52
CA LEU A 35 -22.68 13.92 22.29
C LEU A 35 -21.76 12.81 22.80
N TYR A 36 -20.80 12.41 21.97
CA TYR A 36 -19.60 11.66 22.35
C TYR A 36 -18.39 12.41 21.80
N SER A 37 -17.67 13.13 22.66
CA SER A 37 -16.43 13.84 22.28
C SER A 37 -15.27 13.33 23.11
N ASN A 38 -14.22 12.81 22.46
CA ASN A 38 -13.07 12.15 23.09
C ASN A 38 -13.43 10.99 24.03
N MET A 39 -14.62 10.41 23.85
CA MET A 39 -15.14 9.28 24.60
C MET A 39 -15.43 8.15 23.62
N LEU A 40 -14.76 7.01 23.77
CA LEU A 40 -14.90 5.86 22.88
C LEU A 40 -15.88 4.84 23.46
N PRO A 41 -17.00 4.58 22.77
CA PRO A 41 -17.87 3.45 23.05
C PRO A 41 -17.15 2.13 22.74
N ARG A 42 -17.32 1.13 23.61
CA ARG A 42 -16.78 -0.22 23.40
C ARG A 42 -17.89 -1.21 23.07
N VAL A 43 -17.54 -2.27 22.33
CA VAL A 43 -18.50 -3.31 21.91
C VAL A 43 -19.22 -3.91 23.12
N ILE A 44 -18.48 -4.17 24.20
CA ILE A 44 -18.98 -4.75 25.46
C ILE A 44 -19.98 -3.88 26.25
N GLY A 45 -20.24 -2.63 25.82
CA GLY A 45 -21.19 -1.73 26.48
C GLY A 45 -20.58 -0.60 27.30
N SER A 46 -19.29 -0.67 27.63
CA SER A 46 -18.61 0.40 28.37
C SER A 46 -18.24 1.59 27.48
N MET A 47 -18.11 2.77 28.08
CA MET A 47 -17.50 3.95 27.47
C MET A 47 -16.20 4.31 28.20
N THR A 48 -15.14 4.57 27.44
CA THR A 48 -13.82 4.94 27.96
C THR A 48 -13.41 6.32 27.46
N ILE A 49 -12.64 7.08 28.24
CA ILE A 49 -11.92 8.22 27.64
C ILE A 49 -10.94 7.67 26.58
N ARG A 50 -10.83 8.34 25.43
CA ARG A 50 -9.94 7.85 24.36
C ARG A 50 -8.49 7.76 24.85
N PRO A 51 -7.66 6.85 24.33
CA PRO A 51 -6.21 6.89 24.55
C PRO A 51 -5.58 8.20 24.07
N GLY A 52 -4.42 8.54 24.63
CA GLY A 52 -3.60 9.67 24.21
C GLY A 52 -2.86 9.42 22.90
N LEU A 53 -2.26 10.47 22.34
CA LEU A 53 -1.48 10.44 21.10
C LEU A 53 0.02 10.57 21.40
N GLU A 54 0.80 9.52 21.16
CA GLU A 54 2.25 9.48 21.37
C GLU A 54 2.98 10.17 20.23
N HIS A 55 3.84 11.13 20.52
CA HIS A 55 4.68 11.74 19.50
C HIS A 55 5.79 10.78 19.04
N ILE A 56 5.83 10.49 17.73
CA ILE A 56 6.79 9.55 17.12
C ILE A 56 7.91 10.31 16.41
N ALA A 57 7.56 11.17 15.46
CA ALA A 57 8.51 11.93 14.66
C ALA A 57 7.86 13.21 14.13
N ASP A 58 8.67 14.24 13.91
CA ASP A 58 8.25 15.39 13.09
C ASP A 58 8.30 14.96 11.61
N ILE A 59 7.20 15.19 10.89
CA ILE A 59 7.01 14.89 9.46
C ILE A 59 6.63 16.16 8.71
N ASP A 60 7.25 17.27 9.10
CA ASP A 60 7.06 18.60 8.52
C ASP A 60 7.81 18.70 7.18
N ILE A 61 7.34 17.91 6.22
CA ILE A 61 7.97 17.68 4.91
C ILE A 61 6.97 17.89 3.76
N GLY A 62 6.06 18.84 3.94
CA GLY A 62 4.98 19.14 2.98
C GLY A 62 3.74 18.28 3.18
N ASP A 63 2.96 18.11 2.12
CA ASP A 63 1.79 17.24 2.14
C ASP A 63 2.25 15.79 2.21
N VAL A 64 1.58 14.99 3.04
CA VAL A 64 1.94 13.59 3.22
C VAL A 64 0.77 12.65 2.98
N GLN A 65 1.11 11.45 2.53
CA GLN A 65 0.22 10.30 2.57
C GLN A 65 0.89 9.17 3.34
N LEU A 66 0.18 8.69 4.35
CA LEU A 66 0.59 7.51 5.12
C LEU A 66 0.12 6.26 4.37
N VAL A 67 0.99 5.25 4.26
CA VAL A 67 0.67 4.00 3.57
C VAL A 67 0.60 2.87 4.57
N GLU A 68 -0.51 2.15 4.61
CA GLU A 68 -0.65 0.95 5.45
C GLU A 68 0.33 -0.14 4.99
N TYR A 69 1.07 -0.70 5.94
CA TYR A 69 1.99 -1.79 5.69
C TYR A 69 1.92 -2.80 6.84
N SER A 70 1.33 -3.94 6.57
CA SER A 70 1.21 -5.05 7.52
C SER A 70 2.29 -6.09 7.27
N TYR A 71 3.09 -6.36 8.30
CA TYR A 71 4.20 -7.32 8.25
C TYR A 71 4.23 -8.15 9.53
N SER A 72 4.67 -9.41 9.43
CA SER A 72 4.69 -10.35 10.56
C SER A 72 6.01 -10.42 11.32
N GLY A 73 7.08 -9.75 10.88
CA GLY A 73 8.41 -9.86 11.51
C GLY A 73 8.66 -8.92 12.68
N GLY A 74 7.64 -8.68 13.51
CA GLY A 74 7.77 -8.03 14.81
C GLY A 74 7.89 -6.51 14.80
N SER A 75 8.51 -5.91 13.76
CA SER A 75 8.62 -4.45 13.64
C SER A 75 7.39 -3.80 13.01
N SER A 76 7.03 -2.62 13.50
CA SER A 76 6.06 -1.72 12.86
C SER A 76 6.75 -0.91 11.77
N LEU A 77 6.27 -0.99 10.54
CA LEU A 77 6.79 -0.25 9.38
C LEU A 77 5.70 0.67 8.84
N VAL A 78 6.03 1.96 8.68
CA VAL A 78 5.11 2.98 8.15
C VAL A 78 5.83 3.73 7.03
N PRO A 79 5.57 3.37 5.75
CA PRO A 79 5.96 4.19 4.62
C PRO A 79 5.17 5.51 4.61
N ILE A 80 5.87 6.61 4.41
CA ILE A 80 5.35 7.97 4.35
C ILE A 80 5.76 8.55 3.00
N LEU A 81 4.78 8.87 2.17
CA LEU A 81 4.98 9.60 0.92
C LEU A 81 4.93 11.10 1.23
N SER A 82 5.86 11.85 0.65
CA SER A 82 5.97 13.30 0.64
C SER A 82 6.37 13.76 -0.77
N ASP A 83 6.49 15.07 -1.01
CA ASP A 83 6.91 15.59 -2.33
C ASP A 83 8.12 14.85 -2.90
N LEU A 84 7.90 14.14 -4.01
CA LEU A 84 8.88 13.38 -4.78
C LEU A 84 9.69 12.34 -3.98
N GLU A 85 9.26 11.99 -2.76
CA GLU A 85 10.08 11.26 -1.81
C GLU A 85 9.26 10.31 -0.94
N MET A 86 9.89 9.21 -0.52
CA MET A 86 9.36 8.27 0.46
C MET A 86 10.37 8.08 1.58
N ARG A 87 9.87 8.12 2.81
CA ARG A 87 10.60 7.75 4.02
C ARG A 87 9.86 6.61 4.70
N VAL A 88 10.55 5.85 5.54
CA VAL A 88 9.93 4.77 6.31
C VAL A 88 10.26 4.94 7.78
N VAL A 89 9.23 4.87 8.62
CA VAL A 89 9.37 4.79 10.07
C VAL A 89 9.37 3.31 10.48
N LYS A 90 10.41 2.89 11.19
CA LYS A 90 10.55 1.58 11.82
C LYS A 90 10.53 1.76 13.34
N ASP A 91 9.61 1.08 14.03
CA ASP A 91 9.56 1.03 15.50
C ASP A 91 9.71 2.39 16.20
N ASN A 92 8.94 3.37 15.72
CA ASN A 92 8.89 4.76 16.21
C ASN A 92 10.04 5.70 15.81
N ALA A 93 10.89 5.32 14.86
CA ALA A 93 11.91 6.24 14.32
C ALA A 93 12.10 6.07 12.81
N PHE A 94 12.55 7.12 12.12
CA PHE A 94 12.93 7.01 10.73
C PHE A 94 14.09 6.02 10.54
N ILE A 95 14.02 5.21 9.50
CA ILE A 95 15.15 4.39 9.06
C ILE A 95 16.30 5.34 8.68
N SER A 96 17.49 5.08 9.21
CA SER A 96 18.67 5.92 8.97
C SER A 96 19.92 5.07 8.76
N ARG A 97 20.90 5.65 8.05
CA ARG A 97 22.24 5.10 7.84
C ARG A 97 23.24 5.74 8.79
N VAL A 98 24.22 4.96 9.21
CA VAL A 98 25.37 5.42 9.99
C VAL A 98 26.48 5.91 9.07
N ALA A 99 27.38 6.74 9.59
CA ALA A 99 28.54 7.22 8.84
C ALA A 99 29.55 6.09 8.59
N VAL A 100 29.90 5.91 7.31
CA VAL A 100 30.92 4.97 6.81
C VAL A 100 31.84 5.69 5.82
N SER A 101 33.09 5.22 5.72
CA SER A 101 34.11 5.71 4.78
C SER A 101 34.14 4.94 3.46
N THR A 102 33.42 3.82 3.38
CA THR A 102 33.30 2.96 2.20
C THR A 102 32.69 3.73 1.03
N ALA A 103 33.30 3.63 -0.15
CA ALA A 103 32.82 4.26 -1.37
C ALA A 103 32.94 3.32 -2.58
N ILE A 104 31.98 3.42 -3.50
CA ILE A 104 32.04 2.76 -4.81
C ILE A 104 32.70 3.74 -5.78
N THR A 105 33.82 3.33 -6.38
CA THR A 105 34.60 4.16 -7.31
C THR A 105 33.80 4.37 -8.59
N ASN A 106 33.65 5.62 -9.04
CA ASN A 106 32.87 6.00 -10.22
C ASN A 106 31.46 5.38 -10.24
N GLY A 107 30.82 5.30 -9.07
CA GLY A 107 29.45 4.80 -8.92
C GLY A 107 28.38 5.63 -9.63
N THR A 108 28.68 6.85 -10.07
CA THR A 108 27.78 7.69 -10.89
C THR A 108 28.04 7.55 -12.39
N PHE A 109 28.87 6.58 -12.79
CA PHE A 109 29.15 6.22 -14.18
C PHE A 109 29.50 7.40 -15.10
N SER A 110 30.29 8.35 -14.61
CA SER A 110 30.97 9.35 -15.45
C SER A 110 32.14 8.76 -16.25
N SER A 111 32.66 7.61 -15.81
CA SER A 111 33.60 6.76 -16.55
C SER A 111 33.51 5.31 -16.05
N PHE A 112 33.99 4.34 -16.84
CA PHE A 112 34.08 2.93 -16.42
C PHE A 112 35.35 2.63 -15.59
N THR A 113 36.14 3.65 -15.23
CA THR A 113 37.37 3.47 -14.44
C THR A 113 37.04 2.89 -13.06
N GLY A 114 37.79 1.88 -12.61
CA GLY A 114 37.53 1.20 -11.34
C GLY A 114 36.45 0.11 -11.42
N TRP A 115 35.82 -0.07 -12.58
CA TRP A 115 34.97 -1.21 -12.90
C TRP A 115 35.68 -2.13 -13.88
N THR A 116 35.29 -3.40 -13.89
CA THR A 116 35.79 -4.42 -14.82
C THR A 116 34.62 -5.03 -15.56
N ASP A 117 34.70 -5.05 -16.89
CA ASP A 117 33.81 -5.84 -17.73
C ASP A 117 34.20 -7.31 -17.56
N ALA A 118 33.29 -8.10 -17.00
CA ALA A 118 33.45 -9.53 -16.79
C ALA A 118 32.48 -10.34 -17.66
N SER A 119 31.93 -9.71 -18.70
CA SER A 119 31.07 -10.34 -19.71
C SER A 119 31.87 -11.33 -20.57
N SER A 120 31.17 -12.30 -21.16
CA SER A 120 31.73 -13.24 -22.13
C SER A 120 31.12 -13.02 -23.51
N GLY A 121 31.79 -13.58 -24.53
CA GLY A 121 31.27 -13.63 -25.89
C GLY A 121 30.86 -12.28 -26.45
N GLY A 122 29.59 -12.16 -26.87
CA GLY A 122 29.04 -10.95 -27.48
C GLY A 122 28.49 -9.92 -26.49
N ALA A 123 28.38 -10.26 -25.20
CA ALA A 123 27.88 -9.34 -24.19
C ALA A 123 28.94 -8.34 -23.75
N ASN A 124 28.51 -7.18 -23.26
CA ASN A 124 29.42 -6.12 -22.86
C ASN A 124 28.89 -5.31 -21.67
N ALA A 125 29.83 -4.87 -20.83
CA ALA A 125 29.59 -3.82 -19.84
C ALA A 125 30.45 -2.58 -20.15
N SER A 126 29.81 -1.42 -20.33
CA SER A 126 30.49 -0.16 -20.63
C SER A 126 29.77 1.04 -20.04
N VAL A 127 30.33 2.25 -20.22
CA VAL A 127 29.69 3.50 -19.79
C VAL A 127 29.43 4.37 -21.00
N SER A 128 28.17 4.79 -21.16
CA SER A 128 27.72 5.68 -22.24
C SER A 128 26.59 6.57 -21.76
N GLY A 129 26.57 7.83 -22.20
CA GLY A 129 25.52 8.79 -21.82
C GLY A 129 25.39 9.04 -20.31
N GLY A 130 26.45 8.79 -19.53
CA GLY A 130 26.42 8.89 -18.06
C GLY A 130 25.80 7.69 -17.33
N ASN A 131 25.47 6.61 -18.04
CA ASN A 131 24.95 5.37 -17.47
C ASN A 131 25.95 4.23 -17.64
N LEU A 132 25.90 3.25 -16.72
CA LEU A 132 26.40 1.91 -16.99
C LEU A 132 25.44 1.21 -17.96
N VAL A 133 25.97 0.77 -19.09
CA VAL A 133 25.26 0.01 -20.12
C VAL A 133 25.67 -1.46 -19.99
N LEU A 134 24.69 -2.32 -19.73
CA LEU A 134 24.86 -3.76 -19.66
C LEU A 134 24.09 -4.39 -20.82
N LEU A 135 24.78 -4.68 -21.92
CA LEU A 135 24.20 -5.30 -23.12
C LEU A 135 24.38 -6.82 -23.06
N GLY A 136 23.31 -7.52 -22.71
CA GLY A 136 23.25 -8.99 -22.82
C GLY A 136 22.90 -9.42 -24.24
N THR A 137 23.19 -10.67 -24.58
CA THR A 137 22.83 -11.30 -25.86
C THR A 137 21.97 -12.53 -25.61
N SER A 138 21.55 -13.22 -26.69
CA SER A 138 20.82 -14.51 -26.56
C SER A 138 21.64 -15.60 -25.88
N GLN A 139 22.97 -15.47 -25.87
CA GLN A 139 23.90 -16.50 -25.40
C GLN A 139 24.73 -16.08 -24.17
N ASP A 140 24.99 -14.79 -24.00
CA ASP A 140 25.90 -14.26 -22.99
C ASP A 140 25.22 -13.18 -22.14
N ARG A 141 25.59 -13.13 -20.85
CA ARG A 141 25.13 -12.09 -19.92
C ARG A 141 26.17 -10.97 -19.82
N ALA A 142 25.70 -9.74 -19.67
CA ALA A 142 26.58 -8.60 -19.37
C ALA A 142 26.88 -8.53 -17.87
N ILE A 143 28.15 -8.28 -17.51
CA ILE A 143 28.61 -8.24 -16.12
C ILE A 143 29.59 -7.08 -15.91
N ALA A 144 29.26 -6.19 -14.97
CA ALA A 144 30.18 -5.20 -14.42
C ALA A 144 30.56 -5.55 -12.97
N ARG A 145 31.86 -5.56 -12.66
CA ARG A 145 32.38 -5.88 -11.32
C ARG A 145 33.23 -4.76 -10.73
N GLN A 146 33.18 -4.64 -9.42
CA GLN A 146 34.11 -3.82 -8.65
C GLN A 146 34.45 -4.50 -7.31
N THR A 147 35.72 -4.39 -6.89
CA THR A 147 36.11 -4.75 -5.52
C THR A 147 36.05 -3.50 -4.66
N VAL A 148 35.20 -3.50 -3.64
CA VAL A 148 35.00 -2.38 -2.71
C VAL A 148 35.78 -2.66 -1.42
N THR A 149 36.68 -1.74 -1.05
CA THR A 149 37.47 -1.83 0.19
C THR A 149 36.72 -1.22 1.36
N VAL A 150 36.70 -1.92 2.50
CA VAL A 150 35.98 -1.53 3.73
C VAL A 150 36.94 -1.41 4.90
N SER A 151 37.03 -0.21 5.47
CA SER A 151 37.83 0.10 6.67
C SER A 151 37.41 -0.76 7.87
N ALA A 152 38.37 -1.19 8.70
CA ALA A 152 38.08 -2.08 9.84
C ALA A 152 36.97 -1.58 10.79
N GLY A 153 36.88 -0.27 11.02
CA GLY A 153 35.83 0.34 11.85
C GLY A 153 34.43 0.35 11.21
N ASP A 154 34.35 0.15 9.90
CA ASP A 154 33.09 0.15 9.15
C ASP A 154 32.59 -1.28 8.87
N GLN A 155 33.45 -2.29 8.89
CA GLN A 155 33.07 -3.69 8.63
C GLN A 155 31.84 -4.21 9.40
N PRO A 156 31.63 -3.89 10.71
CA PRO A 156 30.44 -4.33 11.44
C PRO A 156 29.23 -3.39 11.31
N LYS A 157 29.35 -2.26 10.60
CA LYS A 157 28.26 -1.29 10.41
C LYS A 157 27.38 -1.67 9.24
N GLU A 158 26.06 -1.49 9.39
CA GLU A 158 25.12 -1.64 8.27
C GLU A 158 25.33 -0.50 7.25
N HIS A 159 25.68 -0.87 6.03
CA HIS A 159 25.79 0.02 4.88
C HIS A 159 24.49 0.02 4.09
N GLY A 160 24.24 1.07 3.30
CA GLY A 160 23.19 1.08 2.27
C GLY A 160 23.82 1.24 0.89
N ILE A 161 23.47 0.38 -0.07
CA ILE A 161 23.72 0.62 -1.49
C ILE A 161 22.51 1.33 -2.07
N ARG A 162 22.74 2.52 -2.63
CA ARG A 162 21.78 3.22 -3.49
C ARG A 162 22.01 2.81 -4.93
N LEU A 163 21.03 2.16 -5.54
CA LEU A 163 21.03 1.79 -6.96
C LEU A 163 19.88 2.50 -7.67
N ASP A 164 20.20 3.22 -8.74
CA ASP A 164 19.22 3.87 -9.63
C ASP A 164 19.24 3.17 -10.99
N VAL A 165 18.23 2.34 -11.23
CA VAL A 165 18.06 1.56 -12.45
C VAL A 165 17.14 2.33 -13.39
N VAL A 166 17.67 2.77 -14.52
CA VAL A 166 16.88 3.47 -15.55
C VAL A 166 16.11 2.47 -16.40
N ARG A 167 16.76 1.34 -16.72
CA ARG A 167 16.17 0.24 -17.46
C ARG A 167 16.69 -1.07 -16.92
N GLY A 168 15.80 -1.91 -16.43
CA GLY A 168 16.09 -3.22 -15.89
C GLY A 168 15.29 -4.34 -16.59
N PRO A 169 15.36 -5.55 -16.02
CA PRO A 169 15.95 -5.85 -14.72
C PRO A 169 17.48 -5.84 -14.72
N VAL A 170 18.07 -5.44 -13.59
CA VAL A 170 19.51 -5.57 -13.29
C VAL A 170 19.67 -6.40 -12.03
N ASN A 171 20.54 -7.40 -12.08
CA ASN A 171 20.87 -8.25 -10.94
C ASN A 171 22.00 -7.62 -10.11
N LEU A 172 21.74 -7.37 -8.83
CA LEU A 172 22.73 -6.94 -7.84
C LEU A 172 23.15 -8.12 -6.96
N ARG A 173 24.46 -8.34 -6.81
CA ARG A 173 25.04 -9.39 -5.95
C ARG A 173 26.25 -8.87 -5.19
N LEU A 174 26.40 -9.32 -3.93
CA LEU A 174 27.58 -9.04 -3.09
C LEU A 174 28.15 -10.33 -2.50
N GLY A 175 29.48 -10.48 -2.54
CA GLY A 175 30.17 -11.60 -1.91
C GLY A 175 31.47 -11.23 -1.22
N THR A 176 31.95 -12.12 -0.35
CA THR A 176 33.27 -12.03 0.30
C THR A 176 34.42 -12.47 -0.62
N THR A 177 34.11 -13.17 -1.69
CA THR A 177 35.06 -13.55 -2.76
C THR A 177 34.46 -13.28 -4.14
N LEU A 178 35.30 -13.24 -5.17
CA LEU A 178 34.86 -13.04 -6.55
C LEU A 178 33.88 -14.15 -6.97
N GLY A 179 32.70 -13.79 -7.44
CA GLY A 179 31.68 -14.78 -7.84
C GLY A 179 30.71 -15.17 -6.71
N ALA A 180 31.04 -14.90 -5.44
CA ALA A 180 30.19 -15.30 -4.30
C ALA A 180 28.98 -14.37 -4.11
N SER A 181 27.98 -14.87 -3.37
CA SER A 181 26.73 -14.17 -3.05
C SER A 181 26.38 -14.25 -1.56
N ASP A 182 27.38 -14.48 -0.71
CA ASP A 182 27.22 -14.79 0.72
C ASP A 182 26.91 -13.55 1.58
N ILE A 183 27.16 -12.34 1.08
CA ILE A 183 26.74 -11.08 1.74
C ILE A 183 25.33 -10.68 1.29
N LEU A 184 25.08 -10.73 -0.01
CA LEU A 184 23.78 -10.45 -0.62
C LEU A 184 23.56 -11.41 -1.79
N ASN A 185 22.56 -12.27 -1.66
CA ASN A 185 22.09 -13.11 -2.75
C ASN A 185 21.66 -12.25 -3.93
N ALA A 186 21.82 -12.76 -5.16
CA ALA A 186 21.46 -12.03 -6.36
C ALA A 186 19.97 -11.61 -6.30
N ILE A 187 19.71 -10.30 -6.44
CA ILE A 187 18.36 -9.74 -6.49
C ILE A 187 18.16 -9.03 -7.82
N ALA A 188 17.04 -9.32 -8.49
CA ALA A 188 16.62 -8.62 -9.69
C ALA A 188 15.93 -7.29 -9.31
N LEU A 189 16.42 -6.20 -9.88
CA LEU A 189 15.95 -4.84 -9.62
C LEU A 189 15.45 -4.24 -10.94
N ASP A 190 14.16 -3.91 -11.01
CA ASP A 190 13.58 -3.22 -12.16
C ASP A 190 13.83 -1.70 -12.11
N ASP A 191 13.40 -1.03 -13.19
CA ASP A 191 13.40 0.42 -13.40
C ASP A 191 12.93 1.17 -12.15
N GLY A 192 13.83 1.85 -11.45
CA GLY A 192 13.54 2.51 -10.17
C GLY A 192 14.75 2.72 -9.28
N VAL A 193 14.50 3.29 -8.11
CA VAL A 193 15.54 3.59 -7.12
C VAL A 193 15.40 2.66 -5.92
N HIS A 194 16.52 2.05 -5.55
CA HIS A 194 16.61 1.00 -4.53
C HIS A 194 17.65 1.39 -3.47
N SER A 195 17.27 1.27 -2.20
CA SER A 195 18.17 1.34 -1.03
C SER A 195 18.28 -0.06 -0.43
N ILE A 196 19.43 -0.70 -0.61
CA ILE A 196 19.67 -2.09 -0.19
C ILE A 196 20.67 -2.10 0.96
N ALA A 197 20.19 -2.47 2.15
CA ALA A 197 21.02 -2.61 3.33
C ALA A 197 21.84 -3.90 3.29
N PHE A 198 23.10 -3.82 3.73
CA PHE A 198 23.96 -4.98 3.92
C PHE A 198 25.01 -4.69 5.00
N THR A 199 25.55 -5.74 5.63
CA THR A 199 26.68 -5.60 6.57
C THR A 199 27.90 -6.30 5.97
N PRO A 200 29.02 -5.59 5.69
CA PRO A 200 30.16 -6.18 5.00
C PRO A 200 30.81 -7.36 5.73
N GLY A 201 31.11 -7.22 7.02
CA GLY A 201 31.81 -8.23 7.83
C GLY A 201 33.27 -8.53 7.43
N VAL A 202 33.74 -8.04 6.27
CA VAL A 202 35.07 -8.30 5.71
C VAL A 202 35.70 -7.04 5.11
N ALA A 203 37.02 -7.06 4.89
CA ALA A 203 37.77 -5.91 4.35
C ALA A 203 37.56 -5.65 2.85
N SER A 204 37.10 -6.66 2.09
CA SER A 204 36.88 -6.56 0.65
C SER A 204 35.53 -7.18 0.30
N VAL A 205 34.67 -6.38 -0.32
CA VAL A 205 33.36 -6.80 -0.83
C VAL A 205 33.39 -6.81 -2.35
N TYR A 206 32.96 -7.90 -2.97
CA TYR A 206 32.90 -8.04 -4.42
C TYR A 206 31.49 -7.71 -4.90
N LEU A 207 31.35 -6.53 -5.52
CA LEU A 207 30.10 -6.02 -6.10
C LEU A 207 29.99 -6.47 -7.56
N GLU A 208 28.84 -7.02 -7.91
CA GLU A 208 28.51 -7.40 -9.28
C GLU A 208 27.14 -6.86 -9.66
N LEU A 209 27.09 -6.17 -10.81
CA LEU A 209 25.87 -5.80 -11.52
C LEU A 209 25.83 -6.60 -12.81
N SER A 210 24.72 -7.27 -13.10
CA SER A 210 24.59 -8.06 -14.33
C SER A 210 23.22 -7.96 -14.98
N ASN A 211 23.18 -8.21 -16.29
CA ASN A 211 21.96 -8.31 -17.06
C ASN A 211 22.00 -9.61 -17.88
N GLU A 212 20.96 -10.43 -17.71
CA GLU A 212 20.82 -11.74 -18.36
C GLU A 212 19.92 -11.68 -19.60
N ASN A 213 19.21 -10.57 -19.83
CA ASN A 213 18.33 -10.44 -20.98
C ASN A 213 19.11 -10.02 -22.22
N ALA A 214 18.67 -10.51 -23.38
CA ALA A 214 19.20 -10.15 -24.70
C ALA A 214 18.74 -8.75 -25.15
N ARG A 215 18.98 -7.74 -24.30
CA ARG A 215 18.64 -6.32 -24.49
C ARG A 215 19.46 -5.47 -23.54
N GLU A 216 19.54 -4.17 -23.78
CA GLU A 216 20.30 -3.27 -22.90
C GLU A 216 19.60 -3.06 -21.55
N ALA A 217 20.36 -3.14 -20.46
CA ALA A 217 19.98 -2.59 -19.16
C ALA A 217 20.86 -1.38 -18.82
N LEU A 218 20.27 -0.39 -18.16
CA LEU A 218 20.88 0.91 -17.87
C LEU A 218 20.82 1.21 -16.38
N VAL A 219 21.97 1.50 -15.78
CA VAL A 219 22.09 1.94 -14.38
C VAL A 219 22.66 3.35 -14.37
N ASN A 220 21.93 4.30 -13.78
CA ASN A 220 22.36 5.69 -13.65
C ASN A 220 23.34 5.87 -12.48
N SER A 221 23.14 5.14 -11.38
CA SER A 221 24.12 5.14 -10.29
C SER A 221 24.08 3.90 -9.40
N CYS A 222 25.23 3.58 -8.81
CA CYS A 222 25.45 2.58 -7.76
C CYS A 222 26.42 3.16 -6.72
N THR A 223 25.91 3.64 -5.59
CA THR A 223 26.71 4.37 -4.57
C THR A 223 26.45 3.86 -3.16
N ILE A 224 27.38 4.15 -2.22
CA ILE A 224 27.13 3.93 -0.79
C ILE A 224 26.38 5.14 -0.24
N GLU A 225 25.29 4.90 0.47
CA GLU A 225 24.48 5.94 1.08
C GLU A 225 25.23 6.71 2.16
N ALA A 226 25.01 8.02 2.19
CA ALA A 226 25.49 8.88 3.26
C ALA A 226 24.72 8.63 4.57
N ALA A 227 25.30 9.05 5.69
CA ALA A 227 24.62 9.01 6.99
C ALA A 227 23.39 9.92 7.01
N GLY A 228 22.32 9.50 7.69
CA GLY A 228 21.07 10.25 7.78
C GLY A 228 19.85 9.40 7.46
N VAL A 229 18.68 10.03 7.42
CA VAL A 229 17.41 9.35 7.11
C VAL A 229 17.45 8.81 5.68
N VAL A 230 16.98 7.57 5.50
CA VAL A 230 16.85 6.96 4.17
C VAL A 230 15.66 7.58 3.46
N VAL A 231 15.93 8.20 2.31
CA VAL A 231 14.93 8.85 1.46
C VAL A 231 14.93 8.18 0.08
N VAL A 232 13.81 7.59 -0.34
CA VAL A 232 13.69 6.93 -1.65
C VAL A 232 12.85 7.81 -2.58
N PRO A 233 13.36 8.23 -3.75
CA PRO A 233 12.60 9.04 -4.69
C PRO A 233 11.29 8.38 -5.15
N THR A 234 10.27 9.20 -5.35
CA THR A 234 8.96 8.82 -5.90
C THR A 234 8.52 9.81 -6.98
N PRO A 235 7.57 9.47 -7.85
CA PRO A 235 7.12 10.39 -8.89
C PRO A 235 6.07 11.40 -8.42
N TRP A 236 5.53 11.25 -7.20
CA TRP A 236 4.32 11.96 -6.77
C TRP A 236 4.67 13.30 -6.14
N THR A 237 3.97 14.35 -6.57
CA THR A 237 4.17 15.71 -6.05
C THR A 237 3.29 15.98 -4.83
N ASP A 238 3.57 17.07 -4.10
CA ASP A 238 2.68 17.59 -3.04
C ASP A 238 1.22 17.72 -3.52
N VAL A 239 0.99 18.19 -4.75
CA VAL A 239 -0.37 18.32 -5.32
C VAL A 239 -1.05 16.96 -5.45
N ASP A 240 -0.32 15.93 -5.87
CA ASP A 240 -0.86 14.58 -6.01
C ASP A 240 -1.24 13.96 -4.65
N LEU A 241 -0.47 14.28 -3.60
CA LEU A 241 -0.72 13.85 -2.23
C LEU A 241 -1.92 14.59 -1.63
N ASN A 242 -1.98 15.92 -1.78
CA ASN A 242 -3.11 16.73 -1.31
C ASN A 242 -4.44 16.27 -1.95
N ASP A 243 -4.44 16.03 -3.25
CA ASP A 243 -5.61 15.55 -4.00
C ASP A 243 -5.96 14.07 -3.71
N ASN A 244 -5.19 13.41 -2.83
CA ASN A 244 -5.34 12.01 -2.46
C ASN A 244 -5.42 11.10 -3.71
N ARG A 245 -4.51 11.28 -4.67
CA ARG A 245 -4.54 10.55 -5.95
C ARG A 245 -4.01 9.13 -5.86
N ILE A 246 -3.10 8.85 -4.91
CA ILE A 246 -2.47 7.54 -4.84
C ILE A 246 -3.43 6.53 -4.20
N ARG A 247 -3.70 5.46 -4.93
CA ARG A 247 -4.33 4.23 -4.43
C ARG A 247 -3.26 3.17 -4.28
N TYR A 248 -3.35 2.37 -3.23
CA TYR A 248 -2.35 1.35 -2.97
C TYR A 248 -2.98 0.05 -2.46
N ARG A 249 -2.31 -1.06 -2.76
CA ARG A 249 -2.63 -2.37 -2.20
C ARG A 249 -1.36 -3.16 -1.90
N GLN A 250 -1.24 -3.59 -0.65
CA GLN A 250 -0.17 -4.49 -0.24
C GLN A 250 -0.51 -5.94 -0.59
N HIS A 251 0.44 -6.64 -1.18
CA HIS A 251 0.47 -8.09 -1.26
C HIS A 251 1.88 -8.59 -0.91
N LYS A 252 2.00 -9.25 0.24
CA LYS A 252 3.27 -9.68 0.83
C LYS A 252 4.24 -8.48 0.97
N ASP A 253 5.43 -8.57 0.39
CA ASP A 253 6.47 -7.53 0.47
C ASP A 253 6.37 -6.46 -0.63
N VAL A 254 5.28 -6.44 -1.39
CA VAL A 254 5.05 -5.49 -2.48
C VAL A 254 3.80 -4.66 -2.21
N LEU A 255 3.95 -3.34 -2.26
CA LEU A 255 2.87 -2.37 -2.33
C LEU A 255 2.70 -1.94 -3.78
N TYR A 256 1.62 -2.36 -4.41
CA TYR A 256 1.22 -1.87 -5.73
C TYR A 256 0.53 -0.52 -5.57
N THR A 257 0.85 0.43 -6.44
CA THR A 257 0.33 1.81 -6.36
C THR A 257 -0.13 2.30 -7.73
N ALA A 258 -1.27 2.99 -7.73
CA ALA A 258 -1.93 3.60 -8.89
C ALA A 258 -2.18 5.09 -8.60
N SER A 259 -2.16 5.95 -9.62
CA SER A 259 -2.30 7.40 -9.43
C SER A 259 -2.99 8.14 -10.57
N SER A 260 -3.51 7.42 -11.58
CA SER A 260 -4.10 7.92 -12.82
C SER A 260 -3.19 8.71 -13.77
N ILE A 261 -2.17 9.39 -13.25
CA ILE A 261 -1.32 10.33 -14.00
C ILE A 261 0.07 9.75 -14.27
N TYR A 262 0.62 9.01 -13.32
CA TYR A 262 1.90 8.34 -13.48
C TYR A 262 1.69 6.85 -13.70
N GLN A 263 2.59 6.26 -14.49
CA GLN A 263 2.75 4.81 -14.56
C GLN A 263 2.78 4.20 -13.16
N GLN A 264 2.13 3.04 -13.01
CA GLN A 264 1.98 2.34 -11.75
C GLN A 264 3.37 2.06 -11.12
N ARG A 265 3.44 2.06 -9.79
CA ARG A 265 4.68 1.75 -9.06
C ARG A 265 4.51 0.53 -8.16
N MET A 266 5.62 -0.15 -7.91
CA MET A 266 5.78 -1.14 -6.85
C MET A 266 6.74 -0.57 -5.82
N ILE A 267 6.27 -0.39 -4.60
CA ILE A 267 7.13 -0.14 -3.44
C ILE A 267 7.45 -1.50 -2.84
N GLN A 268 8.72 -1.88 -2.83
CA GLN A 268 9.16 -3.22 -2.44
C GLN A 268 10.04 -3.18 -1.19
N ARG A 269 9.63 -3.95 -0.20
CA ARG A 269 10.45 -4.25 0.98
C ARG A 269 11.32 -5.46 0.68
N ARG A 270 12.63 -5.35 0.90
CA ARG A 270 13.59 -6.46 0.80
C ARG A 270 14.24 -6.82 2.13
N GLY A 271 13.90 -6.07 3.17
CA GLY A 271 14.35 -6.20 4.54
C GLY A 271 13.76 -5.03 5.34
N ASP A 272 13.92 -5.04 6.67
CA ASP A 272 13.36 -3.95 7.50
C ASP A 272 13.92 -2.58 7.13
N THR A 273 15.19 -2.52 6.71
CA THR A 273 15.91 -1.32 6.31
C THR A 273 16.28 -1.31 4.82
N SER A 274 15.69 -2.20 4.01
CA SER A 274 15.93 -2.29 2.56
C SER A 274 14.63 -2.08 1.79
N TRP A 275 14.56 -0.98 1.05
CA TRP A 275 13.35 -0.51 0.36
C TRP A 275 13.69 -0.02 -1.04
N GLY A 276 12.78 -0.22 -1.99
CA GLY A 276 12.90 0.35 -3.33
C GLY A 276 11.55 0.75 -3.90
N VAL A 277 11.56 1.76 -4.76
CA VAL A 277 10.39 2.20 -5.52
C VAL A 277 10.71 2.02 -6.99
N GLN A 278 9.98 1.12 -7.64
CA GLN A 278 10.20 0.76 -9.04
C GLN A 278 8.92 0.85 -9.85
N ARG A 279 9.06 0.99 -11.17
CA ARG A 279 7.95 0.98 -12.11
C ARG A 279 7.33 -0.42 -12.13
N TYR A 280 6.01 -0.48 -12.20
CA TYR A 280 5.33 -1.71 -12.57
C TYR A 280 5.43 -1.87 -14.08
N LYS A 281 6.29 -2.79 -14.49
CA LYS A 281 6.65 -3.07 -15.88
C LYS A 281 6.14 -4.45 -16.25
N VAL A 282 5.51 -4.51 -17.42
CA VAL A 282 4.95 -5.71 -18.05
C VAL A 282 5.53 -5.85 -19.44
N ASP A 283 5.73 -7.09 -19.88
CA ASP A 283 6.45 -7.43 -21.11
C ASP A 283 5.52 -8.08 -22.17
N ASP A 284 4.26 -8.39 -21.82
CA ASP A 284 3.36 -9.27 -22.60
C ASP A 284 1.90 -8.77 -22.70
N GLY A 285 1.63 -7.49 -22.42
CA GLY A 285 0.29 -6.90 -22.57
C GLY A 285 -0.07 -5.94 -21.44
N PRO A 286 -1.35 -5.62 -21.22
CA PRO A 286 -2.52 -6.08 -22.00
C PRO A 286 -2.58 -5.41 -23.38
N PHE A 287 -2.90 -6.19 -24.42
CA PHE A 287 -2.94 -5.76 -25.82
C PHE A 287 -4.34 -5.39 -26.30
N VAL A 288 -4.39 -4.46 -27.25
CA VAL A 288 -5.58 -4.11 -28.06
C VAL A 288 -5.19 -4.08 -29.53
N THR A 289 -6.06 -4.62 -30.38
CA THR A 289 -5.83 -4.72 -31.81
C THR A 289 -5.85 -3.38 -32.51
N SER A 290 -4.90 -3.18 -33.43
CA SER A 290 -4.86 -1.99 -34.27
C SER A 290 -5.99 -1.96 -35.31
N ASP A 291 -6.18 -0.79 -35.93
CA ASP A 291 -7.17 -0.59 -36.99
C ASP A 291 -6.75 -1.17 -38.36
N GLY A 292 -5.53 -1.73 -38.46
CA GLY A 292 -4.98 -2.27 -39.70
C GLY A 292 -4.61 -1.24 -40.77
N THR A 293 -4.59 0.06 -40.46
CA THR A 293 -4.30 1.12 -41.45
C THR A 293 -2.82 1.48 -41.53
N VAL A 294 -2.11 1.40 -40.41
CA VAL A 294 -0.67 1.65 -40.31
C VAL A 294 0.07 0.31 -40.43
N SER A 295 1.16 0.28 -41.17
CA SER A 295 2.07 -0.87 -41.18
C SER A 295 3.32 -0.56 -40.39
N LEU A 296 3.82 -1.53 -39.62
CA LEU A 296 5.03 -1.41 -38.82
C LEU A 296 6.11 -2.40 -39.31
N SER A 297 7.35 -1.92 -39.47
CA SER A 297 8.52 -2.75 -39.79
C SER A 297 9.64 -2.53 -38.77
N PRO A 298 10.09 -3.56 -38.04
CA PRO A 298 11.26 -3.47 -37.17
C PRO A 298 12.55 -3.47 -38.00
N SER A 299 13.61 -2.84 -37.49
CA SER A 299 14.91 -2.80 -38.17
C SER A 299 15.77 -4.05 -37.94
N ASP A 300 15.52 -4.81 -36.87
CA ASP A 300 16.28 -6.02 -36.51
C ASP A 300 15.40 -7.08 -35.83
N PHE A 301 15.91 -8.31 -35.71
CA PHE A 301 15.23 -9.48 -35.12
C PHE A 301 15.38 -9.55 -33.59
N VAL A 302 16.50 -9.07 -33.06
CA VAL A 302 16.86 -9.08 -31.63
C VAL A 302 17.37 -7.70 -31.21
N ASP A 303 17.32 -7.38 -29.92
CA ASP A 303 17.81 -6.08 -29.45
C ASP A 303 19.34 -6.08 -29.41
N ASP A 304 19.97 -5.26 -30.24
CA ASP A 304 21.40 -4.97 -30.23
C ASP A 304 21.71 -3.61 -29.58
N GLY A 305 20.69 -2.98 -28.98
CA GLY A 305 20.71 -1.63 -28.40
C GLY A 305 20.19 -0.55 -29.33
N ASN A 306 20.30 -0.71 -30.66
CA ASN A 306 20.02 0.35 -31.66
C ASN A 306 18.92 -0.04 -32.66
N VAL A 307 17.81 -0.57 -32.14
CA VAL A 307 16.68 -1.00 -32.97
C VAL A 307 15.63 0.10 -33.11
N THR A 308 15.06 0.22 -34.30
CA THR A 308 13.96 1.14 -34.62
C THR A 308 12.73 0.42 -35.15
N LEU A 309 11.57 1.06 -35.00
CA LEU A 309 10.31 0.67 -35.59
C LEU A 309 9.84 1.76 -36.55
N THR A 310 9.61 1.38 -37.81
CA THR A 310 9.19 2.33 -38.86
C THR A 310 7.73 2.11 -39.24
N ALA A 311 6.97 3.21 -39.27
CA ALA A 311 5.58 3.25 -39.73
C ALA A 311 5.48 3.81 -41.15
N ASN A 312 4.53 3.31 -41.96
CA ASN A 312 4.33 3.83 -43.33
C ASN A 312 3.67 5.21 -43.41
N ARG A 313 3.14 5.72 -42.29
CA ARG A 313 2.49 7.03 -42.15
C ARG A 313 2.68 7.52 -40.72
N SER A 314 2.43 8.81 -40.49
CA SER A 314 2.51 9.41 -39.15
C SER A 314 1.60 8.66 -38.16
N PHE A 315 2.21 8.16 -37.09
CA PHE A 315 1.54 7.38 -36.05
C PHE A 315 2.17 7.59 -34.67
N PHE A 316 3.51 7.60 -34.58
CA PHE A 316 4.18 7.72 -33.30
C PHE A 316 4.02 9.10 -32.68
N ASP A 317 3.84 9.12 -31.37
CA ASP A 317 3.75 10.31 -30.52
C ASP A 317 4.70 10.16 -29.31
N PRO A 318 5.30 11.25 -28.81
CA PRO A 318 6.13 11.19 -27.60
C PRO A 318 5.44 10.55 -26.38
N GLY A 319 4.12 10.67 -26.24
CA GLY A 319 3.34 10.03 -25.17
C GLY A 319 3.28 8.50 -25.27
N MET A 320 3.73 7.90 -26.37
CA MET A 320 3.76 6.44 -26.56
C MET A 320 5.03 5.78 -25.99
N ILE A 321 5.97 6.54 -25.42
CA ILE A 321 7.16 5.97 -24.78
C ILE A 321 6.73 5.00 -23.67
N GLY A 322 7.29 3.78 -23.67
CA GLY A 322 6.93 2.70 -22.77
C GLY A 322 5.81 1.76 -23.29
N ARG A 323 5.10 2.15 -24.36
CA ARG A 323 4.06 1.32 -24.99
C ARG A 323 4.67 0.09 -25.66
N LEU A 324 3.99 -1.05 -25.53
CA LEU A 324 4.33 -2.30 -26.22
C LEU A 324 3.65 -2.37 -27.58
N PHE A 325 4.32 -3.00 -28.54
CA PHE A 325 3.81 -3.35 -29.85
C PHE A 325 4.05 -4.83 -30.09
N ARG A 326 2.98 -5.60 -30.32
CA ARG A 326 3.06 -6.99 -30.77
C ARG A 326 2.81 -7.03 -32.27
N ILE A 327 3.76 -7.50 -33.06
CA ILE A 327 3.65 -7.53 -34.52
C ILE A 327 3.53 -8.98 -34.99
N PHE A 328 2.47 -9.29 -35.72
CA PHE A 328 2.25 -10.60 -36.32
C PHE A 328 2.95 -10.67 -37.67
N GLN A 329 3.65 -11.78 -37.91
CA GLN A 329 4.59 -11.93 -39.01
C GLN A 329 4.41 -13.27 -39.71
N SER A 330 4.33 -13.23 -41.05
CA SER A 330 4.29 -14.43 -41.89
C SER A 330 5.68 -14.87 -42.32
N GLY A 331 5.99 -16.16 -42.12
CA GLY A 331 7.31 -16.70 -42.33
C GLY A 331 8.25 -16.44 -41.15
N GLN A 332 9.37 -17.14 -41.13
CA GLN A 332 10.30 -17.14 -40.00
C GLN A 332 11.74 -17.03 -40.47
N THR A 333 12.50 -16.13 -39.85
CA THR A 333 13.94 -16.00 -39.97
C THR A 333 14.55 -16.04 -38.58
N VAL A 334 15.54 -16.90 -38.40
CA VAL A 334 16.34 -16.98 -37.18
C VAL A 334 17.80 -16.88 -37.57
N ASP A 335 18.44 -15.79 -37.14
CA ASP A 335 19.86 -15.55 -37.31
C ASP A 335 20.49 -15.55 -35.91
N GLU A 336 21.56 -16.33 -35.70
CA GLU A 336 22.23 -16.49 -34.41
C GLU A 336 23.75 -16.55 -34.60
N SER A 337 24.49 -16.02 -33.63
CA SER A 337 25.95 -16.06 -33.59
C SER A 337 26.42 -16.81 -32.36
N PHE A 338 27.23 -17.86 -32.55
CA PHE A 338 27.81 -18.65 -31.47
C PHE A 338 29.29 -18.34 -31.32
N SER A 339 29.71 -18.05 -30.08
CA SER A 339 31.12 -17.79 -29.72
C SER A 339 31.62 -18.67 -28.57
N THR A 340 30.77 -19.55 -28.07
CA THR A 340 30.99 -20.42 -26.90
C THR A 340 30.30 -21.76 -27.12
N ASP A 341 30.61 -22.73 -26.26
CA ASP A 341 29.86 -23.98 -26.13
C ASP A 341 29.69 -24.35 -24.64
N PRO A 342 28.61 -25.07 -24.27
CA PRO A 342 27.44 -25.37 -25.09
C PRO A 342 26.57 -24.12 -25.33
N ALA A 343 25.95 -24.02 -26.51
CA ALA A 343 25.09 -22.91 -26.88
C ALA A 343 23.96 -23.37 -27.80
N ASP A 344 22.75 -22.85 -27.57
CA ASP A 344 21.54 -23.24 -28.27
C ASP A 344 20.92 -22.01 -28.94
N GLY A 345 20.68 -22.09 -30.25
CA GLY A 345 20.00 -21.03 -31.00
C GLY A 345 18.49 -21.09 -30.86
N ALA A 346 17.82 -20.01 -31.24
CA ALA A 346 16.37 -20.02 -31.42
C ALA A 346 15.95 -20.96 -32.56
N PHE A 347 14.65 -21.26 -32.61
CA PHE A 347 14.09 -22.24 -33.53
C PHE A 347 13.09 -21.62 -34.52
N ILE A 348 12.95 -22.29 -35.66
CA ILE A 348 11.81 -22.11 -36.57
C ILE A 348 10.80 -23.25 -36.36
N ARG A 349 9.52 -22.93 -36.45
CA ARG A 349 8.41 -23.90 -36.39
C ARG A 349 7.92 -24.24 -37.79
N VAL A 350 8.16 -25.48 -38.22
CA VAL A 350 7.85 -25.99 -39.55
C VAL A 350 6.64 -26.92 -39.50
N ALA A 351 5.68 -26.68 -40.39
CA ALA A 351 4.47 -27.47 -40.53
C ALA A 351 3.99 -27.51 -42.00
N GLY A 352 2.95 -28.27 -42.30
CA GLY A 352 2.40 -28.41 -43.65
C GLY A 352 2.80 -29.72 -44.34
N VAL A 353 2.72 -29.74 -45.67
CA VAL A 353 2.88 -30.94 -46.51
C VAL A 353 3.87 -30.69 -47.65
N GLY A 354 4.76 -31.67 -47.90
CA GLY A 354 5.71 -31.67 -49.01
C GLY A 354 6.56 -30.40 -49.08
N SER A 355 6.54 -29.73 -50.24
CA SER A 355 7.38 -28.53 -50.48
C SER A 355 7.09 -27.35 -49.55
N ALA A 356 5.92 -27.30 -48.90
CA ALA A 356 5.56 -26.26 -47.93
C ALA A 356 6.37 -26.35 -46.62
N ARG A 357 7.11 -27.46 -46.42
CA ARG A 357 7.99 -27.70 -45.27
C ARG A 357 9.46 -27.39 -45.56
N ARG A 358 9.75 -26.83 -46.73
CA ARG A 358 11.11 -26.47 -47.12
C ARG A 358 11.55 -25.20 -46.41
N PHE A 359 12.74 -25.22 -45.83
CA PHE A 359 13.44 -24.04 -45.34
C PHE A 359 14.88 -24.02 -45.87
N SER A 360 15.49 -22.85 -45.91
CA SER A 360 16.93 -22.71 -46.20
C SER A 360 17.71 -22.50 -44.92
N TYR A 361 18.94 -23.00 -44.91
CA TYR A 361 19.89 -22.74 -43.84
C TYR A 361 21.22 -22.26 -44.41
N GLU A 362 21.91 -21.43 -43.65
CA GLU A 362 23.20 -20.87 -44.00
C GLU A 362 24.09 -20.82 -42.75
N ILE A 363 25.37 -21.15 -42.93
CA ILE A 363 26.42 -21.14 -41.90
C ILE A 363 27.60 -20.38 -42.50
N THR A 364 27.98 -19.28 -41.85
CA THR A 364 29.05 -18.38 -42.27
C THR A 364 29.95 -18.01 -41.09
N GLY A 365 30.88 -17.09 -41.31
CA GLY A 365 31.85 -16.63 -40.31
C GLY A 365 33.23 -17.26 -40.48
N THR A 366 34.09 -17.03 -39.48
CA THR A 366 35.44 -17.61 -39.38
C THR A 366 35.51 -18.32 -38.04
N TRP A 367 35.58 -19.66 -38.06
CA TRP A 367 35.45 -20.47 -36.86
C TRP A 367 36.12 -21.84 -36.98
N VAL A 368 36.38 -22.45 -35.83
CA VAL A 368 36.79 -23.86 -35.68
C VAL A 368 35.87 -24.48 -34.64
N GLY A 369 35.17 -25.54 -35.02
CA GLY A 369 34.17 -26.19 -34.17
C GLY A 369 33.29 -27.17 -34.94
N THR A 370 32.17 -27.56 -34.33
CA THR A 370 31.08 -28.34 -34.91
C THR A 370 29.74 -27.75 -34.50
N VAL A 371 28.96 -27.28 -35.47
CA VAL A 371 27.58 -26.81 -35.24
C VAL A 371 26.60 -27.84 -35.80
N ARG A 372 25.50 -28.07 -35.09
CA ARG A 372 24.51 -29.09 -35.44
C ARG A 372 23.16 -28.46 -35.72
N LEU A 373 22.54 -28.88 -36.82
CA LEU A 373 21.12 -28.64 -37.04
C LEU A 373 20.36 -29.68 -36.22
N GLN A 374 19.59 -29.22 -35.26
CA GLN A 374 18.77 -30.06 -34.40
C GLN A 374 17.30 -29.96 -34.79
N VAL A 375 16.57 -31.04 -34.56
CA VAL A 375 15.13 -31.13 -34.75
C VAL A 375 14.45 -31.66 -33.50
N ALA A 376 13.31 -31.07 -33.14
CA ALA A 376 12.40 -31.57 -32.12
C ALA A 376 10.99 -31.68 -32.71
N THR A 377 10.29 -32.77 -32.40
CA THR A 377 8.88 -32.92 -32.76
C THR A 377 8.01 -32.30 -31.67
N ASP A 378 6.94 -31.60 -32.06
CA ASP A 378 5.95 -31.06 -31.12
C ASP A 378 5.26 -32.21 -30.38
N ASP A 379 5.28 -32.17 -29.05
CA ASP A 379 4.62 -33.14 -28.18
C ASP A 379 3.20 -32.72 -27.80
N GLY A 380 2.70 -31.63 -28.40
CA GLY A 380 1.40 -31.04 -28.12
C GLY A 380 1.44 -29.96 -27.04
N SER A 381 2.60 -29.70 -26.43
CA SER A 381 2.79 -28.57 -25.52
C SER A 381 3.01 -27.23 -26.23
N GLY A 382 3.27 -27.25 -27.54
CA GLY A 382 3.66 -26.05 -28.29
C GLY A 382 5.10 -25.62 -28.07
N ALA A 383 5.87 -26.31 -27.22
CA ALA A 383 7.28 -26.05 -26.95
C ALA A 383 8.15 -27.29 -27.26
N PRO A 384 9.35 -27.12 -27.83
CA PRO A 384 10.24 -28.24 -28.14
C PRO A 384 10.92 -28.81 -26.88
N SER A 385 10.69 -30.08 -26.56
CA SER A 385 11.22 -30.74 -25.35
C SER A 385 12.33 -31.77 -25.61
N SER A 386 12.40 -32.36 -26.82
CA SER A 386 13.32 -33.46 -27.15
C SER A 386 14.07 -33.20 -28.46
N TRP A 387 15.25 -32.59 -28.36
CA TRP A 387 16.11 -32.26 -29.51
C TRP A 387 16.98 -33.44 -29.95
N THR A 388 17.05 -33.67 -31.26
CA THR A 388 17.91 -34.68 -31.89
C THR A 388 18.73 -34.06 -33.02
N ASN A 389 19.93 -34.60 -33.28
CA ASN A 389 20.81 -34.08 -34.32
C ASN A 389 20.36 -34.55 -35.71
N GLN A 390 19.94 -33.60 -36.55
CA GLN A 390 19.57 -33.84 -37.94
C GLN A 390 20.78 -33.77 -38.88
N ALA A 391 21.67 -32.81 -38.67
CA ALA A 391 22.90 -32.65 -39.44
C ALA A 391 24.01 -32.04 -38.58
N SER A 392 25.27 -32.21 -38.98
CA SER A 392 26.44 -31.63 -38.32
C SER A 392 27.39 -31.03 -39.35
N PHE A 393 27.94 -29.87 -39.02
CA PHE A 393 28.75 -29.07 -39.92
C PHE A 393 30.03 -28.61 -39.24
N THR A 394 31.14 -28.70 -39.98
CA THR A 394 32.49 -28.28 -39.53
C THR A 394 33.10 -27.21 -40.44
N SER A 395 32.31 -26.67 -41.39
CA SER A 395 32.70 -25.59 -42.29
C SER A 395 31.47 -24.81 -42.76
N ASN A 396 31.70 -23.61 -43.33
CA ASN A 396 30.65 -22.77 -43.89
C ASN A 396 29.91 -23.48 -45.03
N THR A 397 28.58 -23.36 -45.06
CA THR A 397 27.73 -23.97 -46.10
C THR A 397 26.37 -23.26 -46.17
N SER A 398 25.66 -23.42 -47.28
CA SER A 398 24.29 -22.94 -47.45
C SER A 398 23.52 -23.93 -48.31
N ASP A 399 22.34 -24.37 -47.85
CA ASP A 399 21.49 -25.29 -48.60
C ASP A 399 20.01 -25.15 -48.20
N THR A 400 19.15 -25.91 -48.86
CA THR A 400 17.75 -26.08 -48.47
C THR A 400 17.53 -27.47 -47.87
N TYR A 401 16.65 -27.54 -46.88
CA TYR A 401 16.19 -28.79 -46.30
C TYR A 401 14.67 -28.87 -46.44
N THR A 402 14.17 -30.03 -46.89
CA THR A 402 12.73 -30.32 -46.92
C THR A 402 12.48 -31.46 -45.95
N ASP A 403 11.74 -31.17 -44.87
CA ASP A 403 11.38 -32.20 -43.91
C ASP A 403 10.44 -33.24 -44.55
N PRO A 404 10.73 -34.55 -44.42
CA PRO A 404 10.00 -35.60 -45.13
C PRO A 404 8.65 -35.99 -44.50
N ASP A 405 8.37 -35.59 -43.26
CA ASP A 405 7.09 -35.89 -42.62
C ASP A 405 6.02 -34.93 -43.09
N ASP A 406 4.75 -35.33 -43.06
CA ASP A 406 3.63 -34.47 -43.45
C ASP A 406 2.66 -34.29 -42.27
N ASN A 407 2.08 -33.10 -42.12
CA ASN A 407 1.12 -32.77 -41.05
C ASN A 407 1.63 -33.00 -39.62
N VAL A 408 2.95 -33.04 -39.43
CA VAL A 408 3.61 -33.04 -38.11
C VAL A 408 4.26 -31.68 -37.90
N VAL A 409 4.10 -31.09 -36.71
CA VAL A 409 4.82 -29.86 -36.34
C VAL A 409 6.20 -30.24 -35.83
N LYS A 410 7.24 -29.61 -36.39
CA LYS A 410 8.62 -29.78 -35.94
C LYS A 410 9.29 -28.44 -35.76
N PHE A 411 10.24 -28.41 -34.84
CA PHE A 411 11.08 -27.27 -34.55
C PHE A 411 12.50 -27.56 -35.03
N PHE A 412 13.13 -26.61 -35.69
CA PHE A 412 14.52 -26.71 -36.14
C PHE A 412 15.34 -25.57 -35.56
N ARG A 413 16.53 -25.88 -35.03
CA ARG A 413 17.49 -24.89 -34.51
C ARG A 413 18.92 -25.29 -34.83
N PHE A 414 19.83 -24.32 -34.77
CA PHE A 414 21.26 -24.63 -34.66
C PHE A 414 21.67 -24.70 -33.19
N ALA A 415 22.58 -25.63 -32.88
CA ALA A 415 23.17 -25.77 -31.56
C ALA A 415 24.65 -26.15 -31.67
N VAL A 416 25.44 -25.68 -30.71
CA VAL A 416 26.84 -26.04 -30.51
C VAL A 416 26.91 -26.80 -29.19
N GLU A 417 27.08 -28.12 -29.24
CA GLU A 417 27.17 -28.91 -28.01
C GLU A 417 28.52 -28.74 -27.33
N THR A 418 28.64 -29.20 -26.08
CA THR A 418 29.88 -29.15 -25.31
C THR A 418 31.07 -29.78 -26.07
N GLY A 419 32.19 -29.05 -26.14
CA GLY A 419 33.37 -29.36 -26.95
C GLY A 419 33.21 -29.02 -28.44
N GLY A 420 32.10 -28.40 -28.83
CA GLY A 420 31.74 -28.03 -30.19
C GLY A 420 32.27 -26.68 -30.65
N HIS A 421 32.85 -25.87 -29.77
CA HIS A 421 33.52 -24.62 -30.15
C HIS A 421 35.01 -24.69 -29.79
N THR A 422 35.85 -24.04 -30.60
CA THR A 422 37.29 -23.93 -30.34
C THR A 422 37.77 -22.50 -30.52
N SER A 423 37.39 -21.84 -31.60
CA SER A 423 37.73 -20.42 -31.82
C SER A 423 36.84 -19.78 -32.88
N GLY A 424 36.80 -18.44 -32.89
CA GLY A 424 36.06 -17.66 -33.88
C GLY A 424 34.55 -17.59 -33.60
N THR A 425 33.79 -17.12 -34.59
CA THR A 425 32.33 -16.92 -34.48
C THR A 425 31.62 -17.69 -35.58
N ILE A 426 30.70 -18.55 -35.18
CA ILE A 426 29.83 -19.32 -36.07
C ILE A 426 28.56 -18.50 -36.26
N VAL A 427 28.29 -18.03 -37.48
CA VAL A 427 27.05 -17.28 -37.78
C VAL A 427 26.11 -18.22 -38.51
N THR A 428 24.91 -18.41 -37.98
CA THR A 428 23.92 -19.33 -38.54
C THR A 428 22.62 -18.60 -38.88
N LYS A 429 21.95 -19.09 -39.91
CA LYS A 429 20.70 -18.52 -40.41
C LYS A 429 19.75 -19.62 -40.83
N LEU A 430 18.50 -19.52 -40.41
CA LEU A 430 17.37 -20.35 -40.82
C LEU A 430 16.31 -19.45 -41.42
N VAL A 431 15.84 -19.77 -42.62
CA VAL A 431 14.76 -19.03 -43.30
C VAL A 431 13.68 -20.00 -43.76
N TYR A 432 12.51 -19.87 -43.15
CA TYR A 432 11.30 -20.59 -43.51
C TYR A 432 10.26 -19.61 -44.04
N SER A 433 9.65 -19.91 -45.18
CA SER A 433 8.63 -19.04 -45.80
C SER A 433 7.23 -19.26 -45.21
N GLY A 434 7.01 -20.37 -44.50
CA GLY A 434 5.73 -20.72 -43.89
C GLY A 434 5.63 -20.39 -42.40
N GLY A 435 4.46 -20.66 -41.83
CA GLY A 435 4.13 -20.40 -40.43
C GLY A 435 3.88 -18.92 -40.14
N SER A 436 3.34 -18.65 -38.95
CA SER A 436 3.15 -17.32 -38.40
C SER A 436 3.76 -17.27 -37.00
N GLN A 437 4.39 -16.15 -36.67
CA GLN A 437 4.94 -15.85 -35.34
C GLN A 437 4.64 -14.40 -34.98
N SER A 438 4.76 -14.06 -33.70
CA SER A 438 4.68 -12.70 -33.20
C SER A 438 6.01 -12.30 -32.55
N GLY A 439 6.34 -11.02 -32.60
CA GLY A 439 7.42 -10.42 -31.81
C GLY A 439 6.89 -9.22 -31.04
N ILE A 440 7.53 -8.89 -29.93
CA ILE A 440 7.09 -7.81 -29.03
C ILE A 440 8.23 -6.83 -28.85
N ALA A 441 7.93 -5.54 -29.02
CA ALA A 441 8.87 -4.47 -28.74
C ALA A 441 8.23 -3.38 -27.86
N ARG A 442 9.06 -2.68 -27.08
CA ARG A 442 8.67 -1.50 -26.31
C ARG A 442 9.27 -0.25 -26.92
N MET A 443 8.49 0.81 -27.05
CA MET A 443 9.02 2.11 -27.45
C MET A 443 9.93 2.70 -26.37
N LYS A 444 11.22 2.88 -26.69
CA LYS A 444 12.24 3.49 -25.83
C LYS A 444 12.31 5.01 -26.02
N GLY A 445 12.06 5.49 -27.23
CA GLY A 445 12.26 6.90 -27.58
C GLY A 445 11.49 7.29 -28.84
N TYR A 446 11.20 8.59 -28.96
CA TYR A 446 10.57 9.19 -30.13
C TYR A 446 11.63 9.83 -31.04
N VAL A 447 11.64 9.43 -32.32
CA VAL A 447 12.54 10.01 -33.33
C VAL A 447 11.75 10.94 -34.26
N SER A 448 10.64 10.46 -34.82
CA SER A 448 9.76 11.22 -35.70
C SER A 448 8.36 10.59 -35.73
N PRO A 449 7.34 11.21 -36.37
CA PRO A 449 6.01 10.61 -36.45
C PRO A 449 5.99 9.24 -37.15
N THR A 450 7.03 8.88 -37.91
CA THR A 450 7.12 7.61 -38.66
C THR A 450 8.22 6.68 -38.15
N VAL A 451 9.03 7.10 -37.15
CA VAL A 451 10.14 6.29 -36.63
C VAL A 451 10.20 6.41 -35.11
N ALA A 452 10.27 5.28 -34.42
CA ALA A 452 10.47 5.19 -32.98
C ALA A 452 11.70 4.32 -32.65
N ASP A 453 12.43 4.66 -31.61
CA ASP A 453 13.48 3.80 -31.04
C ASP A 453 12.80 2.74 -30.15
N ILE A 454 13.21 1.48 -30.27
CA ILE A 454 12.55 0.36 -29.59
C ILE A 454 13.52 -0.60 -28.90
N GLU A 455 13.03 -1.23 -27.84
CA GLU A 455 13.62 -2.38 -27.13
C GLU A 455 12.89 -3.62 -27.62
N ILE A 456 13.59 -4.60 -28.20
CA ILE A 456 12.95 -5.89 -28.52
C ILE A 456 12.87 -6.72 -27.23
N ILE A 457 11.64 -7.05 -26.83
CA ILE A 457 11.36 -7.88 -25.66
C ILE A 457 11.29 -9.35 -26.06
N SER A 458 10.53 -9.63 -27.12
CA SER A 458 10.42 -10.93 -27.77
C SER A 458 10.84 -10.78 -29.23
N ARG A 459 11.68 -11.72 -29.70
CA ARG A 459 12.32 -11.63 -31.00
C ARG A 459 11.31 -11.47 -32.14
N PHE A 460 11.70 -10.73 -33.17
CA PHE A 460 11.00 -10.77 -34.45
C PHE A 460 11.54 -11.92 -35.32
N TYR A 461 10.72 -12.31 -36.27
CA TYR A 461 10.96 -13.38 -37.24
C TYR A 461 10.95 -12.88 -38.69
N ARG A 462 10.48 -11.65 -38.92
CA ARG A 462 10.53 -10.91 -40.19
C ARG A 462 10.80 -9.43 -39.93
N LEU A 463 11.44 -8.78 -40.90
CA LEU A 463 11.65 -7.32 -40.92
C LEU A 463 10.72 -6.61 -41.92
N GLN A 464 9.91 -7.36 -42.64
CA GLN A 464 8.95 -6.79 -43.60
C GLN A 464 7.80 -6.12 -42.84
N ALA A 465 7.31 -5.01 -43.39
CA ALA A 465 6.17 -4.29 -42.84
C ALA A 465 4.93 -5.17 -42.71
N SER A 466 4.28 -5.14 -41.53
CA SER A 466 3.02 -5.83 -41.24
C SER A 466 1.93 -4.83 -40.87
N PHE A 467 0.72 -5.04 -41.39
CA PHE A 467 -0.49 -4.32 -40.97
C PHE A 467 -1.21 -5.02 -39.80
N GLU A 468 -0.78 -6.23 -39.45
CA GLU A 468 -1.32 -7.01 -38.35
C GLU A 468 -0.42 -6.83 -37.14
N TRP A 469 -0.85 -5.96 -36.23
CA TRP A 469 -0.17 -5.71 -34.97
C TRP A 469 -1.15 -5.21 -33.92
N ASP A 470 -0.78 -5.42 -32.67
CA ASP A 470 -1.48 -4.93 -31.49
C ASP A 470 -0.58 -3.97 -30.72
N TYR A 471 -1.18 -3.17 -29.83
CA TYR A 471 -0.47 -2.26 -28.94
C TYR A 471 -0.97 -2.38 -27.50
N SER A 472 -0.12 -2.05 -26.52
CA SER A 472 -0.57 -1.97 -25.13
C SER A 472 -1.32 -0.68 -24.86
N ILE A 473 -2.24 -0.72 -23.90
CA ILE A 473 -3.07 0.43 -23.48
C ILE A 473 -2.43 1.32 -22.42
N TRP A 474 -1.33 0.90 -21.79
CA TRP A 474 -0.71 1.67 -20.72
C TRP A 474 0.41 2.52 -21.28
N SER A 475 0.16 3.82 -21.40
CA SER A 475 1.10 4.83 -21.88
C SER A 475 0.68 6.23 -21.42
N ASP A 476 1.56 7.23 -21.53
CA ASP A 476 1.19 8.63 -21.27
C ASP A 476 0.16 9.15 -22.30
N PHE A 477 0.01 8.46 -23.44
CA PHE A 477 -0.97 8.80 -24.47
C PHE A 477 -2.40 8.35 -24.11
N ASP A 478 -2.57 7.14 -23.57
CA ASP A 478 -3.90 6.58 -23.25
C ASP A 478 -4.28 6.78 -21.76
N GLY A 479 -3.31 7.11 -20.91
CA GLY A 479 -3.47 7.29 -19.47
C GLY A 479 -3.07 6.07 -18.64
N TRP A 480 -3.05 6.25 -17.32
CA TRP A 480 -2.61 5.23 -16.37
C TRP A 480 -3.72 4.82 -15.42
N PRO A 481 -3.68 3.59 -14.86
CA PRO A 481 -4.69 3.16 -13.90
C PRO A 481 -4.81 4.05 -12.66
N ALA A 482 -6.04 4.22 -12.21
CA ALA A 482 -6.42 5.00 -11.03
C ALA A 482 -6.61 4.12 -9.79
N ALA A 483 -6.96 2.84 -9.96
CA ALA A 483 -7.26 1.92 -8.86
C ALA A 483 -6.48 0.60 -8.95
N VAL A 484 -6.25 -0.03 -7.80
CA VAL A 484 -5.55 -1.30 -7.68
C VAL A 484 -6.13 -2.19 -6.57
N GLU A 485 -6.24 -3.50 -6.82
CA GLU A 485 -6.60 -4.51 -5.83
C GLU A 485 -5.95 -5.85 -6.15
N THR A 486 -5.74 -6.70 -5.15
CA THR A 486 -5.31 -8.09 -5.31
C THR A 486 -6.44 -9.02 -4.88
N PHE A 487 -6.94 -9.84 -5.79
CA PHE A 487 -8.11 -10.69 -5.54
C PHE A 487 -8.01 -11.98 -6.37
N GLY A 488 -8.43 -13.12 -5.81
CA GLY A 488 -8.48 -14.40 -6.53
C GLY A 488 -7.16 -14.83 -7.19
N GLY A 489 -6.01 -14.53 -6.56
CA GLY A 489 -4.69 -14.85 -7.13
C GLY A 489 -4.24 -13.92 -8.24
N ARG A 490 -4.91 -12.78 -8.49
CA ARG A 490 -4.55 -11.80 -9.54
C ARG A 490 -4.32 -10.42 -8.95
N VAL A 491 -3.58 -9.58 -9.67
CA VAL A 491 -3.59 -8.13 -9.47
C VAL A 491 -4.53 -7.51 -10.50
N TYR A 492 -5.38 -6.59 -10.06
CA TYR A 492 -6.34 -5.87 -10.88
C TYR A 492 -5.99 -4.39 -10.94
N TRP A 493 -6.03 -3.82 -12.14
CA TRP A 493 -5.86 -2.40 -12.40
C TRP A 493 -7.14 -1.81 -12.99
N GLY A 494 -7.63 -0.71 -12.44
CA GLY A 494 -8.79 0.03 -12.96
C GLY A 494 -8.35 1.25 -13.76
N LEU A 495 -8.72 1.33 -15.04
CA LEU A 495 -8.48 2.47 -15.93
C LEU A 495 -9.77 2.79 -16.69
N GLY A 496 -10.29 4.00 -16.55
CA GLY A 496 -11.60 4.36 -17.08
C GLY A 496 -12.67 3.43 -16.52
N ASP A 497 -13.45 2.80 -17.39
CA ASP A 497 -14.45 1.78 -17.05
C ASP A 497 -13.91 0.34 -17.22
N PHE A 498 -12.64 0.14 -17.56
CA PHE A 498 -12.04 -1.18 -17.74
C PHE A 498 -11.26 -1.66 -16.50
N ILE A 499 -11.37 -2.96 -16.26
CA ILE A 499 -10.57 -3.70 -15.29
C ILE A 499 -9.63 -4.64 -16.03
N TYR A 500 -8.35 -4.57 -15.67
CA TYR A 500 -7.27 -5.41 -16.19
C TYR A 500 -6.75 -6.33 -15.09
N GLY A 501 -7.03 -7.62 -15.18
CA GLY A 501 -6.56 -8.65 -14.25
C GLY A 501 -5.41 -9.48 -14.84
N SER A 502 -4.29 -9.58 -14.11
CA SER A 502 -3.15 -10.39 -14.52
C SER A 502 -3.50 -11.87 -14.61
N VAL A 503 -2.67 -12.70 -15.27
CA VAL A 503 -2.68 -14.16 -15.11
C VAL A 503 -2.56 -14.52 -13.62
N PRO A 504 -3.25 -15.56 -13.10
CA PRO A 504 -3.18 -15.95 -11.70
C PRO A 504 -1.74 -16.29 -11.28
N ASP A 505 -1.33 -15.78 -10.13
CA ASP A 505 0.01 -15.91 -9.52
C ASP A 505 1.19 -15.36 -10.36
N ALA A 506 0.95 -14.96 -11.61
CA ALA A 506 1.87 -14.24 -12.48
C ALA A 506 1.46 -12.76 -12.57
N TYR A 507 1.66 -12.02 -11.47
CA TYR A 507 1.17 -10.64 -11.31
C TYR A 507 1.72 -9.59 -12.28
N LYS A 508 2.63 -9.94 -13.19
CA LYS A 508 3.16 -9.06 -14.24
C LYS A 508 2.82 -9.55 -15.66
N SER A 509 2.04 -10.63 -15.78
CA SER A 509 1.69 -11.22 -17.06
C SER A 509 0.25 -10.88 -17.44
N PHE A 510 0.08 -10.31 -18.63
CA PHE A 510 -1.19 -10.03 -19.29
C PHE A 510 -1.24 -10.66 -20.68
N ASP A 511 -0.55 -11.79 -20.83
CA ASP A 511 -0.50 -12.58 -22.06
C ASP A 511 -1.86 -13.16 -22.41
N ASP A 512 -2.48 -12.64 -23.46
CA ASP A 512 -3.77 -13.08 -23.98
C ASP A 512 -3.69 -14.39 -24.80
N GLU A 513 -2.50 -14.95 -25.01
CA GLU A 513 -2.29 -16.28 -25.59
C GLU A 513 -2.49 -17.40 -24.55
N VAL A 514 -2.52 -17.07 -23.25
CA VAL A 514 -2.85 -18.02 -22.19
C VAL A 514 -4.31 -18.48 -22.34
N GLU A 515 -4.49 -19.75 -22.69
CA GLU A 515 -5.82 -20.33 -22.89
C GLU A 515 -6.54 -20.70 -21.57
N GLY A 516 -7.88 -20.68 -21.61
CA GLY A 516 -8.74 -21.17 -20.54
C GLY A 516 -8.97 -20.18 -19.39
N ASP A 517 -9.35 -20.70 -18.23
CA ASP A 517 -9.79 -19.89 -17.07
C ASP A 517 -8.67 -19.06 -16.41
N SER A 518 -7.41 -19.36 -16.76
CA SER A 518 -6.22 -18.62 -16.29
C SER A 518 -5.86 -17.43 -17.19
N ALA A 519 -6.52 -17.27 -18.35
CA ALA A 519 -6.32 -16.12 -19.24
C ALA A 519 -6.44 -14.79 -18.48
N PRO A 520 -5.69 -13.74 -18.87
CA PRO A 520 -5.84 -12.41 -18.28
C PRO A 520 -7.24 -11.85 -18.55
N ILE A 521 -7.66 -10.92 -17.71
CA ILE A 521 -8.98 -10.29 -17.79
C ILE A 521 -8.80 -8.87 -18.31
N SER A 522 -9.52 -8.51 -19.37
CA SER A 522 -9.61 -7.15 -19.90
C SER A 522 -11.06 -6.87 -20.25
N ARG A 523 -11.82 -6.29 -19.32
CA ARG A 523 -13.28 -6.14 -19.44
C ARG A 523 -13.78 -4.84 -18.81
N SER A 524 -14.79 -4.26 -19.47
CA SER A 524 -15.52 -3.10 -18.94
C SER A 524 -16.49 -3.52 -17.83
N ILE A 525 -16.67 -2.64 -16.85
CA ILE A 525 -17.72 -2.76 -15.82
C ILE A 525 -19.09 -2.25 -16.32
N GLY A 526 -19.15 -1.62 -17.50
CA GLY A 526 -20.41 -1.19 -18.14
C GLY A 526 -21.23 -0.19 -17.32
N SER A 527 -20.56 0.63 -16.49
CA SER A 527 -21.21 1.64 -15.64
C SER A 527 -21.29 2.99 -16.36
N ASN A 528 -22.35 3.76 -16.11
CA ASN A 528 -22.50 5.13 -16.60
C ASN A 528 -21.67 6.09 -15.73
N THR A 529 -20.34 6.02 -15.87
CA THR A 529 -19.39 6.81 -15.08
C THR A 529 -18.67 7.85 -15.94
N ASP A 530 -18.55 9.07 -15.43
CA ASP A 530 -17.77 10.13 -16.10
C ASP A 530 -16.31 10.14 -15.63
N ARG A 531 -16.07 9.71 -14.38
CA ARG A 531 -14.72 9.68 -13.77
C ARG A 531 -14.03 8.31 -13.84
N GLY A 532 -14.75 7.27 -14.26
CA GLY A 532 -14.24 5.90 -14.26
C GLY A 532 -14.22 5.27 -12.86
N ILE A 533 -13.43 4.21 -12.74
CA ILE A 533 -13.23 3.46 -11.49
C ILE A 533 -12.37 4.26 -10.52
N LEU A 534 -12.92 4.58 -9.34
CA LEU A 534 -12.27 5.35 -8.27
C LEU A 534 -11.53 4.47 -7.26
N TRP A 535 -12.05 3.27 -7.02
CA TRP A 535 -11.43 2.25 -6.17
C TRP A 535 -11.88 0.84 -6.58
N LEU A 536 -11.05 -0.15 -6.27
CA LEU A 536 -11.36 -1.57 -6.37
C LEU A 536 -11.28 -2.17 -4.96
N LEU A 537 -12.18 -3.10 -4.64
CA LEU A 537 -12.19 -3.76 -3.34
C LEU A 537 -12.50 -5.26 -3.47
N GLY A 538 -11.60 -6.09 -2.95
CA GLY A 538 -11.76 -7.54 -2.93
C GLY A 538 -12.51 -8.03 -1.69
N LEU A 539 -13.80 -8.35 -1.83
CA LEU A 539 -14.62 -8.98 -0.78
C LEU A 539 -14.83 -10.47 -1.09
N GLN A 540 -16.07 -10.96 -1.12
CA GLN A 540 -16.39 -12.27 -1.71
C GLN A 540 -16.45 -12.20 -3.24
N ARG A 541 -16.69 -11.01 -3.77
CA ARG A 541 -16.56 -10.66 -5.19
C ARG A 541 -15.63 -9.46 -5.32
N LEU A 542 -15.14 -9.22 -6.53
CA LEU A 542 -14.46 -7.97 -6.87
C LEU A 542 -15.51 -6.87 -7.01
N LEU A 543 -15.39 -5.82 -6.20
CA LEU A 543 -16.23 -4.63 -6.28
C LEU A 543 -15.44 -3.47 -6.88
N ALA A 544 -16.12 -2.64 -7.68
CA ALA A 544 -15.59 -1.42 -8.25
C ALA A 544 -16.49 -0.24 -7.87
N GLY A 545 -15.92 0.79 -7.25
CA GLY A 545 -16.64 2.03 -6.98
C GLY A 545 -16.44 3.03 -8.11
N THR A 546 -17.54 3.60 -8.61
CA THR A 546 -17.53 4.72 -9.56
C THR A 546 -18.20 5.94 -8.93
N ASP A 547 -18.12 7.09 -9.60
CA ASP A 547 -18.83 8.31 -9.20
C ASP A 547 -20.36 8.15 -9.19
N ALA A 548 -20.91 7.19 -9.95
CA ALA A 548 -22.35 6.96 -10.10
C ALA A 548 -22.88 5.74 -9.34
N SER A 549 -22.12 4.65 -9.26
CA SER A 549 -22.59 3.39 -8.68
C SER A 549 -21.47 2.51 -8.10
N GLU A 550 -21.87 1.61 -7.20
CA GLU A 550 -21.00 0.56 -6.68
C GLU A 550 -21.28 -0.72 -7.48
N VAL A 551 -20.32 -1.23 -8.24
CA VAL A 551 -20.51 -2.36 -9.16
C VAL A 551 -19.90 -3.64 -8.58
N SER A 552 -20.70 -4.70 -8.52
CA SER A 552 -20.24 -6.05 -8.18
C SER A 552 -19.98 -6.86 -9.44
N VAL A 553 -18.72 -7.28 -9.64
CA VAL A 553 -18.34 -8.13 -10.76
C VAL A 553 -18.59 -9.59 -10.39
N LYS A 554 -19.57 -10.21 -11.03
CA LYS A 554 -19.96 -11.61 -10.80
C LYS A 554 -19.34 -12.55 -11.83
N SER A 555 -19.08 -13.79 -11.40
CA SER A 555 -18.95 -14.96 -12.26
C SER A 555 -20.34 -15.61 -12.46
N SER A 556 -20.41 -16.69 -13.22
CA SER A 556 -21.64 -17.45 -13.50
C SER A 556 -22.29 -18.04 -12.23
N SER A 557 -21.50 -18.32 -11.19
CA SER A 557 -21.95 -18.81 -9.89
C SER A 557 -21.15 -18.17 -8.77
N PHE A 558 -21.74 -18.05 -7.58
CA PHE A 558 -21.10 -17.42 -6.43
C PHE A 558 -19.78 -18.10 -6.01
N ASP A 559 -19.68 -19.42 -6.19
CA ASP A 559 -18.52 -20.23 -5.80
C ASP A 559 -17.50 -20.42 -6.93
N GLU A 560 -17.72 -19.80 -8.10
CA GLU A 560 -16.80 -19.89 -9.24
C GLU A 560 -15.82 -18.72 -9.27
N PRO A 561 -14.53 -18.98 -9.59
CA PRO A 561 -13.55 -17.92 -9.74
C PRO A 561 -13.92 -16.95 -10.86
N LEU A 562 -13.44 -15.72 -10.75
CA LEU A 562 -13.58 -14.74 -11.82
C LEU A 562 -12.60 -15.07 -12.95
N THR A 563 -13.11 -15.23 -14.17
CA THR A 563 -12.34 -15.56 -15.37
C THR A 563 -12.72 -14.60 -16.51
N ALA A 564 -11.97 -14.63 -17.60
CA ALA A 564 -12.28 -13.83 -18.78
C ALA A 564 -13.62 -14.25 -19.43
N SER A 565 -14.01 -15.52 -19.34
CA SER A 565 -15.28 -16.03 -19.87
C SER A 565 -16.46 -15.75 -18.93
N SER A 566 -16.24 -15.82 -17.62
CA SER A 566 -17.27 -15.60 -16.59
C SER A 566 -17.19 -14.19 -16.00
N TRP A 567 -17.73 -13.22 -16.74
CA TRP A 567 -17.73 -11.79 -16.37
C TRP A 567 -19.13 -11.17 -16.49
N PHE A 568 -19.72 -10.78 -15.36
CA PHE A 568 -21.04 -10.15 -15.33
C PHE A 568 -21.12 -9.04 -14.26
N PRO A 569 -20.87 -7.77 -14.63
CA PRO A 569 -20.96 -6.64 -13.70
C PRO A 569 -22.43 -6.28 -13.43
N ILE A 570 -22.78 -6.10 -12.15
CA ILE A 570 -24.10 -5.63 -11.71
C ILE A 570 -23.95 -4.53 -10.66
N GLU A 571 -24.73 -3.46 -10.81
CA GLU A 571 -24.80 -2.41 -9.80
C GLU A 571 -25.39 -2.95 -8.48
N SER A 572 -24.63 -2.79 -7.40
CA SER A 572 -25.03 -3.09 -6.02
C SER A 572 -25.87 -1.94 -5.44
N SER A 573 -25.52 -0.70 -5.79
CA SER A 573 -26.34 0.49 -5.54
C SER A 573 -25.94 1.66 -6.44
N THR A 574 -26.77 2.70 -6.46
CA THR A 574 -26.59 3.95 -7.23
C THR A 574 -26.25 5.13 -6.32
N ARG A 575 -25.52 4.87 -5.22
CA ARG A 575 -25.15 5.92 -4.25
C ARG A 575 -24.02 6.80 -4.79
N GLY A 576 -23.10 6.18 -5.53
CA GLY A 576 -21.92 6.80 -6.06
C GLY A 576 -20.85 7.00 -4.99
N CYS A 577 -19.59 6.95 -5.39
CA CYS A 577 -18.45 6.99 -4.50
C CYS A 577 -17.72 8.33 -4.55
N PHE A 578 -17.21 8.77 -3.40
CA PHE A 578 -16.22 9.84 -3.35
C PHE A 578 -14.84 9.33 -3.79
N ASN A 579 -13.98 10.22 -4.27
CA ASN A 579 -12.64 9.85 -4.76
C ASN A 579 -11.64 9.64 -3.61
N ILE A 580 -11.92 8.66 -2.74
CA ILE A 580 -11.02 8.14 -1.72
C ILE A 580 -11.07 6.62 -1.73
N ARG A 581 -10.11 5.96 -1.08
CA ARG A 581 -10.10 4.50 -0.99
C ARG A 581 -11.28 3.97 -0.16
N ALA A 582 -11.81 2.81 -0.54
CA ALA A 582 -12.68 2.02 0.32
C ALA A 582 -11.85 1.10 1.23
N VAL A 583 -12.39 0.73 2.40
CA VAL A 583 -11.72 -0.17 3.36
C VAL A 583 -12.56 -1.40 3.64
N LYS A 584 -11.88 -2.52 3.91
CA LYS A 584 -12.52 -3.80 4.20
C LYS A 584 -12.65 -3.99 5.71
N CYS A 585 -13.85 -4.35 6.15
CA CYS A 585 -14.12 -4.79 7.52
C CYS A 585 -14.77 -6.18 7.46
N ASP A 586 -13.98 -7.24 7.65
CA ASP A 586 -14.39 -8.64 7.44
C ASP A 586 -14.97 -8.91 6.06
N LYS A 587 -16.30 -9.05 5.96
CA LYS A 587 -17.03 -9.28 4.71
C LYS A 587 -17.64 -8.00 4.13
N ASP A 588 -17.60 -6.92 4.89
CA ASP A 588 -18.24 -5.66 4.55
C ASP A 588 -17.21 -4.70 3.93
N GLY A 589 -17.63 -4.00 2.88
CA GLY A 589 -16.85 -2.94 2.26
C GLY A 589 -17.35 -1.58 2.71
N ILE A 590 -16.50 -0.77 3.34
CA ILE A 590 -16.87 0.55 3.84
C ILE A 590 -16.39 1.60 2.85
N PHE A 591 -17.30 2.47 2.41
CA PHE A 591 -17.00 3.53 1.45
C PHE A 591 -17.71 4.84 1.82
N VAL A 592 -17.22 5.95 1.25
CA VAL A 592 -17.81 7.28 1.40
C VAL A 592 -18.60 7.61 0.14
N GLN A 593 -19.83 8.07 0.32
CA GLN A 593 -20.72 8.44 -0.77
C GLN A 593 -20.15 9.64 -1.54
N SER A 594 -20.49 9.78 -2.83
CA SER A 594 -20.19 10.91 -3.71
C SER A 594 -20.34 12.33 -3.10
N SER A 595 -21.16 12.50 -2.06
CA SER A 595 -21.27 13.76 -1.30
C SER A 595 -20.05 14.12 -0.47
N GLY A 596 -19.15 13.17 -0.21
CA GLY A 596 -17.97 13.34 0.65
C GLY A 596 -18.24 13.22 2.14
N THR A 597 -19.50 13.23 2.58
CA THR A 597 -19.88 13.39 4.00
C THR A 597 -20.59 12.21 4.64
N ALA A 598 -21.17 11.30 3.82
CA ALA A 598 -21.94 10.16 4.30
C ALA A 598 -21.19 8.83 4.13
N MET A 599 -21.38 7.90 5.07
CA MET A 599 -20.72 6.59 5.05
C MET A 599 -21.70 5.46 4.80
N PHE A 600 -21.27 4.51 3.98
CA PHE A 600 -22.04 3.33 3.66
C PHE A 600 -21.21 2.05 3.83
N SER A 601 -21.88 0.96 4.20
CA SER A 601 -21.34 -0.39 4.14
C SER A 601 -21.98 -1.18 3.00
N LEU A 602 -21.15 -1.78 2.15
CA LEU A 602 -21.51 -2.81 1.19
C LEU A 602 -21.51 -4.16 1.89
N THR A 603 -22.69 -4.73 2.09
CA THR A 603 -22.89 -6.01 2.78
C THR A 603 -23.66 -6.97 1.88
N THR A 604 -23.43 -8.26 2.03
CA THR A 604 -24.21 -9.26 1.31
C THR A 604 -25.60 -9.44 1.91
N ASP A 605 -26.64 -9.27 1.10
CA ASP A 605 -28.00 -9.66 1.45
C ASP A 605 -28.16 -11.18 1.35
N GLN A 606 -28.63 -11.81 2.44
CA GLN A 606 -28.76 -13.27 2.52
C GLN A 606 -29.85 -13.83 1.61
N GLY A 607 -30.85 -13.03 1.23
CA GLY A 607 -31.93 -13.48 0.35
C GLY A 607 -31.50 -13.55 -1.11
N THR A 608 -30.83 -12.50 -1.59
CA THR A 608 -30.41 -12.37 -3.00
C THR A 608 -28.99 -12.86 -3.28
N LEU A 609 -28.17 -13.07 -2.24
CA LEU A 609 -26.74 -13.36 -2.35
C LEU A 609 -25.97 -12.28 -3.13
N ASP A 610 -26.46 -11.04 -3.05
CA ASP A 610 -25.90 -9.88 -3.71
C ASP A 610 -25.49 -8.81 -2.70
N TYR A 611 -24.60 -7.92 -3.14
CA TYR A 611 -24.20 -6.79 -2.32
C TYR A 611 -25.25 -5.69 -2.39
N GLY A 612 -25.60 -5.15 -1.23
CA GLY A 612 -26.40 -3.93 -1.09
C GLY A 612 -25.69 -2.94 -0.16
N SER A 613 -26.06 -1.66 -0.27
CA SER A 613 -25.53 -0.61 0.60
C SER A 613 -26.44 -0.32 1.79
N ILE A 614 -25.83 -0.21 2.97
CA ILE A 614 -26.48 0.21 4.22
C ILE A 614 -25.85 1.53 4.66
N ASP A 615 -26.68 2.50 5.01
CA ASP A 615 -26.25 3.82 5.50
C ASP A 615 -25.81 3.72 6.97
N LEU A 616 -24.54 4.02 7.24
CA LEU A 616 -23.95 4.02 8.58
C LEU A 616 -24.12 5.38 9.29
N THR A 617 -24.49 6.41 8.55
CA THR A 617 -24.75 7.78 9.01
C THR A 617 -26.24 8.07 9.25
N ALA A 618 -27.13 7.12 8.99
CA ALA A 618 -28.59 7.32 9.07
C ALA A 618 -29.11 7.86 10.43
N MET A 619 -28.44 7.55 11.55
CA MET A 619 -28.83 8.06 12.88
C MET A 619 -28.21 9.42 13.21
N HIS A 620 -27.27 9.89 12.39
CA HIS A 620 -26.61 11.17 12.53
C HIS A 620 -26.06 11.64 11.17
N GLU A 621 -26.94 12.19 10.33
CA GLU A 621 -26.58 12.65 8.98
C GLU A 621 -25.48 13.74 9.00
N MET A 622 -25.44 14.55 10.06
CA MET A 622 -24.47 15.64 10.24
C MET A 622 -23.24 15.26 11.08
N ILE A 623 -22.88 13.97 11.21
CA ILE A 623 -21.75 13.57 12.10
C ILE A 623 -20.42 14.13 11.62
N CYS A 624 -20.29 14.38 10.31
CA CYS A 624 -19.13 15.00 9.68
C CYS A 624 -19.21 16.53 9.65
N ASP A 625 -20.26 17.15 10.21
CA ASP A 625 -20.48 18.61 10.25
C ASP A 625 -20.33 19.29 8.87
N GLY A 626 -20.75 18.61 7.79
CA GLY A 626 -20.64 19.09 6.41
C GLY A 626 -19.22 19.12 5.83
N SER A 627 -18.23 18.56 6.54
CA SER A 627 -16.84 18.46 6.09
C SER A 627 -16.59 17.14 5.37
N ASP A 628 -15.86 17.20 4.26
CA ASP A 628 -15.51 16.01 3.47
C ASP A 628 -14.57 15.08 4.25
N VAL A 629 -14.75 13.77 4.04
CA VAL A 629 -13.83 12.75 4.54
C VAL A 629 -12.58 12.72 3.67
N VAL A 630 -11.43 12.90 4.29
CA VAL A 630 -10.10 12.96 3.64
C VAL A 630 -9.41 11.61 3.64
N ASP A 631 -9.56 10.83 4.72
CA ASP A 631 -8.86 9.56 4.90
C ASP A 631 -9.63 8.61 5.82
N ILE A 632 -9.41 7.31 5.65
CA ILE A 632 -10.11 6.24 6.35
C ILE A 632 -9.18 5.07 6.68
N ALA A 633 -9.26 4.54 7.90
CA ALA A 633 -8.50 3.36 8.33
C ALA A 633 -9.32 2.46 9.27
N VAL A 634 -8.97 1.17 9.34
CA VAL A 634 -9.68 0.18 10.16
C VAL A 634 -8.74 -0.44 11.19
N GLN A 635 -8.97 -0.12 12.46
CA GLN A 635 -8.41 -0.81 13.60
C GLN A 635 -9.26 -2.05 13.91
N ARG A 636 -8.65 -3.21 14.19
CA ARG A 636 -9.36 -4.47 14.50
C ARG A 636 -9.25 -4.87 15.97
N ARG A 637 -8.19 -4.48 16.65
CA ARG A 637 -8.00 -4.74 18.09
C ARG A 637 -7.69 -3.47 18.88
N PRO A 638 -8.19 -3.32 20.11
CA PRO A 638 -8.95 -4.32 20.88
C PRO A 638 -10.42 -4.47 20.46
N ASP A 639 -11.04 -3.40 19.97
CA ASP A 639 -12.35 -3.43 19.31
C ASP A 639 -12.17 -2.97 17.85
N THR A 640 -13.10 -3.34 16.97
CA THR A 640 -13.11 -2.84 15.60
C THR A 640 -13.56 -1.38 15.58
N VAL A 641 -12.67 -0.48 15.17
CA VAL A 641 -12.92 0.95 15.07
C VAL A 641 -12.53 1.43 13.68
N ILE A 642 -13.46 2.07 12.99
CA ILE A 642 -13.22 2.75 11.72
C ILE A 642 -12.91 4.21 12.04
N TRP A 643 -11.71 4.64 11.67
CA TRP A 643 -11.20 5.98 11.87
C TRP A 643 -11.39 6.81 10.61
N LEU A 644 -11.88 8.03 10.76
CA LEU A 644 -12.07 8.99 9.68
C LEU A 644 -11.38 10.30 10.01
N ILE A 645 -10.73 10.89 9.02
CA ILE A 645 -10.22 12.26 9.09
C ILE A 645 -11.09 13.15 8.23
N LEU A 646 -11.47 14.30 8.78
CA LEU A 646 -12.28 15.30 8.10
C LEU A 646 -11.43 16.47 7.61
N ALA A 647 -11.86 17.13 6.54
CA ALA A 647 -11.17 18.29 5.97
C ALA A 647 -11.04 19.48 6.94
N ASN A 648 -11.91 19.55 7.97
CA ASN A 648 -11.86 20.58 9.02
C ASN A 648 -10.79 20.33 10.09
N GLY A 649 -10.00 19.26 10.01
CA GLY A 649 -8.94 18.94 10.96
C GLY A 649 -9.38 18.07 12.15
N GLU A 650 -10.66 17.70 12.25
CA GLU A 650 -11.13 16.78 13.29
C GLU A 650 -11.13 15.31 12.81
N ALA A 651 -11.21 14.38 13.76
CA ALA A 651 -11.37 12.96 13.48
C ALA A 651 -12.73 12.43 13.98
N ARG A 652 -13.20 11.33 13.39
CA ARG A 652 -14.35 10.55 13.86
C ARG A 652 -13.94 9.10 14.07
N ALA A 653 -14.53 8.47 15.08
CA ALA A 653 -14.34 7.07 15.40
C ALA A 653 -15.70 6.38 15.37
N LEU A 654 -15.81 5.34 14.54
CA LEU A 654 -16.99 4.49 14.46
C LEU A 654 -16.63 3.10 15.01
N THR A 655 -17.07 2.81 16.24
CA THR A 655 -16.99 1.45 16.78
C THR A 655 -18.02 0.59 16.06
N TYR A 656 -17.56 -0.44 15.36
CA TYR A 656 -18.35 -1.19 14.39
C TYR A 656 -18.26 -2.70 14.64
N GLU A 657 -19.35 -3.26 15.16
CA GLU A 657 -19.54 -4.70 15.32
C GLU A 657 -20.99 -5.07 14.97
N PRO A 658 -21.28 -5.34 13.68
CA PRO A 658 -22.63 -5.65 13.22
C PRO A 658 -23.25 -6.87 13.90
N ALA A 659 -22.46 -7.88 14.27
CA ALA A 659 -22.94 -9.09 14.92
C ALA A 659 -23.59 -8.80 16.28
N ASP A 660 -23.00 -7.89 17.05
CA ASP A 660 -23.51 -7.40 18.33
C ASP A 660 -24.41 -6.16 18.18
N LYS A 661 -24.75 -5.79 16.93
CA LYS A 661 -25.54 -4.60 16.58
C LYS A 661 -24.93 -3.33 17.17
N VAL A 662 -23.61 -3.17 17.11
CA VAL A 662 -22.89 -1.97 17.54
C VAL A 662 -22.45 -1.18 16.31
N VAL A 663 -23.00 0.02 16.21
CA VAL A 663 -22.64 1.05 15.22
C VAL A 663 -22.67 2.34 16.03
N ALA A 664 -21.51 2.74 16.54
CA ALA A 664 -21.41 3.77 17.57
C ALA A 664 -20.40 4.84 17.19
N TRP A 665 -20.93 6.02 16.86
CA TRP A 665 -20.14 7.19 16.49
C TRP A 665 -19.58 7.94 17.69
N SER A 666 -18.38 8.48 17.53
CA SER A 666 -17.72 9.38 18.47
C SER A 666 -16.85 10.40 17.74
N ARG A 667 -16.80 11.62 18.27
CA ARG A 667 -15.92 12.70 17.82
C ARG A 667 -14.58 12.58 18.52
N VAL A 668 -13.50 12.75 17.76
CA VAL A 668 -12.13 12.80 18.30
C VAL A 668 -11.52 14.14 17.94
N VAL A 669 -11.26 14.92 18.99
CA VAL A 669 -10.79 16.31 18.91
C VAL A 669 -9.51 16.44 19.75
N THR A 670 -8.56 17.19 19.23
CA THR A 670 -7.28 17.48 19.88
C THR A 670 -6.92 18.95 19.66
N ASP A 671 -5.90 19.45 20.36
CA ASP A 671 -5.33 20.78 20.11
C ASP A 671 -4.38 20.72 18.89
N GLY A 672 -4.97 20.63 17.70
CA GLY A 672 -4.28 20.45 16.43
C GLY A 672 -5.19 19.81 15.37
N ASP A 673 -4.71 19.78 14.13
CA ASP A 673 -5.49 19.29 12.99
C ASP A 673 -5.01 17.91 12.54
N PHE A 674 -5.90 16.93 12.53
CA PHE A 674 -5.66 15.64 11.89
C PHE A 674 -5.64 15.79 10.36
N LYS A 675 -4.68 15.13 9.70
CA LYS A 675 -4.51 15.15 8.23
C LYS A 675 -4.64 13.78 7.57
N ARG A 676 -4.08 12.73 8.18
CA ARG A 676 -4.07 11.36 7.65
C ARG A 676 -4.20 10.34 8.77
N VAL A 677 -4.67 9.13 8.44
CA VAL A 677 -4.76 8.00 9.39
C VAL A 677 -4.43 6.68 8.72
N ILE A 678 -3.67 5.82 9.40
CA ILE A 678 -3.47 4.43 9.02
C ILE A 678 -3.57 3.51 10.23
N ALA A 679 -3.93 2.25 9.99
CA ALA A 679 -3.91 1.21 11.00
C ALA A 679 -3.01 0.04 10.55
N ASN A 680 -2.00 -0.26 11.35
CA ASN A 680 -1.11 -1.39 11.14
C ASN A 680 -1.37 -2.46 12.21
N ARG A 681 -1.30 -3.74 11.81
CA ARG A 681 -1.43 -4.84 12.77
C ARG A 681 -0.28 -4.82 13.77
N GLY A 682 -0.62 -4.89 15.05
CA GLY A 682 0.36 -4.87 16.15
C GLY A 682 0.28 -6.14 17.01
N ALA A 683 1.32 -6.36 17.82
CA ALA A 683 1.32 -7.41 18.82
C ALA A 683 0.35 -7.03 19.96
N GLY A 684 -0.78 -7.73 20.07
CA GLY A 684 -1.82 -7.44 21.07
C GLY A 684 -2.87 -6.46 20.55
N GLN A 685 -2.52 -5.18 20.47
CA GLN A 685 -3.35 -4.09 19.92
C GLN A 685 -2.77 -3.60 18.58
N ASP A 686 -3.64 -3.21 17.64
CA ASP A 686 -3.22 -2.60 16.39
C ASP A 686 -2.69 -1.18 16.61
N ASN A 687 -1.63 -0.82 15.89
CA ASN A 687 -1.05 0.51 15.96
C ASN A 687 -1.80 1.43 14.99
N VAL A 688 -2.45 2.46 15.53
CA VAL A 688 -3.09 3.52 14.73
C VAL A 688 -2.18 4.73 14.72
N TYR A 689 -1.82 5.21 13.53
CA TYR A 689 -0.99 6.39 13.36
C TYR A 689 -1.80 7.52 12.72
N PHE A 690 -1.56 8.73 13.19
CA PHE A 690 -2.15 9.96 12.69
C PHE A 690 -1.05 10.91 12.24
N ALA A 691 -1.24 11.56 11.10
CA ALA A 691 -0.52 12.79 10.80
C ALA A 691 -1.31 13.95 11.43
N VAL A 692 -0.69 14.72 12.32
CA VAL A 692 -1.32 15.82 13.06
C VAL A 692 -0.49 17.07 12.91
N VAL A 693 -1.11 18.18 12.55
CA VAL A 693 -0.46 19.50 12.54
C VAL A 693 -0.70 20.16 13.90
N ARG A 694 0.37 20.52 14.59
CA ARG A 694 0.34 21.24 15.88
C ARG A 694 1.30 22.40 15.83
N ASP A 695 0.83 23.60 16.17
CA ASP A 695 1.63 24.83 16.13
C ASP A 695 2.39 24.99 14.78
N GLY A 696 1.68 24.73 13.67
CA GLY A 696 2.22 24.81 12.31
C GLY A 696 3.18 23.70 11.90
N THR A 697 3.60 22.80 12.80
CA THR A 697 4.50 21.67 12.48
C THR A 697 3.70 20.39 12.30
N GLN A 698 3.91 19.66 11.20
CA GLN A 698 3.29 18.35 11.00
C GLN A 698 4.04 17.22 11.72
N ARG A 699 3.32 16.35 12.42
CA ARG A 699 3.87 15.30 13.28
C ARG A 699 3.19 13.96 13.04
N LEU A 700 3.97 12.89 13.12
CA LEU A 700 3.44 11.54 13.21
C LEU A 700 3.18 11.23 14.68
N GLU A 701 1.93 10.94 15.00
CA GLU A 701 1.52 10.53 16.35
C GLU A 701 0.83 9.17 16.33
N ARG A 702 1.08 8.35 17.35
CA ARG A 702 0.51 7.00 17.47
C ARG A 702 -0.51 6.96 18.60
N LEU A 703 -1.68 6.39 18.37
CA LEU A 703 -2.66 6.15 19.42
C LEU A 703 -2.06 5.19 20.47
N ALA A 704 -2.07 5.60 21.73
CA ALA A 704 -1.54 4.78 22.82
C ALA A 704 -2.29 3.44 22.96
N ASN A 705 -1.59 2.44 23.47
CA ASN A 705 -2.21 1.17 23.80
C ASN A 705 -3.22 1.37 24.93
N LEU A 706 -4.40 0.76 24.80
CA LEU A 706 -5.48 0.88 25.80
C LEU A 706 -5.05 0.35 27.17
N GLU A 707 -4.14 -0.63 27.23
CA GLU A 707 -3.58 -1.14 28.49
C GLU A 707 -2.78 -0.09 29.25
N ASP A 708 -2.08 0.79 28.52
CA ASP A 708 -1.28 1.88 29.08
C ASP A 708 -2.15 3.09 29.45
N CYS A 709 -3.47 3.04 29.31
CA CYS A 709 -4.39 4.15 29.57
C CYS A 709 -5.38 3.87 30.72
N ARG A 710 -5.07 2.89 31.59
CA ARG A 710 -5.93 2.45 32.69
C ARG A 710 -5.46 2.92 34.07
N GLY A 711 -4.51 3.86 34.12
CA GLY A 711 -3.84 4.26 35.35
C GLY A 711 -2.79 3.23 35.83
N GLY A 712 -2.11 3.57 36.93
CA GLY A 712 -0.95 2.84 37.42
C GLY A 712 0.36 3.55 37.07
N ALA A 713 1.50 2.86 37.20
CA ALA A 713 2.82 3.47 37.05
C ALA A 713 2.96 4.21 35.70
N LEU A 714 2.51 3.56 34.62
CA LEU A 714 2.43 4.12 33.27
C LEU A 714 0.97 4.50 32.97
N ASN A 715 0.75 5.72 32.48
CA ASN A 715 -0.56 6.17 32.04
C ASN A 715 -0.42 7.18 30.89
N CYS A 716 -0.83 6.75 29.70
CA CYS A 716 -0.66 7.45 28.42
C CYS A 716 -1.93 8.20 28.01
N LEU A 717 -2.48 9.00 28.92
CA LEU A 717 -3.65 9.86 28.69
C LEU A 717 -3.20 11.31 28.57
N ALA A 718 -2.53 11.63 27.46
CA ALA A 718 -2.18 12.99 27.05
C ALA A 718 -1.97 12.99 25.53
N ASP A 719 -2.08 14.13 24.86
CA ASP A 719 -1.82 14.23 23.41
C ASP A 719 -0.42 14.76 23.12
N GLY A 720 0.15 14.40 21.97
CA GLY A 720 1.55 14.69 21.63
C GLY A 720 2.53 14.22 22.71
N PHE A 721 2.23 13.16 23.47
CA PHE A 721 2.98 12.84 24.68
C PHE A 721 4.32 12.17 24.37
N LYS A 722 5.25 12.29 25.32
CA LYS A 722 6.50 11.51 25.33
C LYS A 722 6.64 10.72 26.63
N ARG A 723 7.14 9.49 26.51
CA ARG A 723 7.41 8.58 27.64
C ARG A 723 8.88 8.70 28.04
N PHE A 724 9.12 8.70 29.34
CA PHE A 724 10.45 8.67 29.92
C PHE A 724 10.53 7.55 30.97
N THR A 725 11.67 6.86 30.99
CA THR A 725 12.02 5.91 32.05
C THR A 725 13.16 6.49 32.86
N VAL A 726 12.91 6.75 34.13
CA VAL A 726 13.85 7.36 35.06
C VAL A 726 14.52 6.25 35.89
N SER A 727 15.84 6.16 35.81
CA SER A 727 16.66 5.19 36.57
C SER A 727 17.54 5.83 37.66
N SER A 728 17.61 7.17 37.69
CA SER A 728 18.30 7.96 38.71
C SER A 728 17.58 9.31 38.89
N PRO A 729 17.72 9.99 40.05
CA PRO A 729 17.01 11.23 40.34
C PRO A 729 17.10 12.27 39.21
N GLN A 730 15.95 12.58 38.60
CA GLN A 730 15.83 13.51 37.48
C GLN A 730 14.70 14.51 37.75
N THR A 731 14.95 15.78 37.43
CA THR A 731 13.97 16.88 37.57
C THR A 731 13.55 17.47 36.23
N THR A 732 14.33 17.25 35.18
CA THR A 732 14.20 17.98 33.91
C THR A 732 14.01 17.02 32.75
N PHE A 733 13.00 17.27 31.91
CA PHE A 733 12.59 16.37 30.82
C PHE A 733 12.47 17.15 29.50
N SER A 734 13.10 16.64 28.44
CA SER A 734 13.14 17.31 27.12
C SER A 734 11.94 16.94 26.26
N VAL A 735 11.11 17.93 25.94
CA VAL A 735 9.90 17.83 25.10
C VAL A 735 9.86 19.00 24.11
N PRO A 736 10.80 19.08 23.16
CA PRO A 736 10.94 20.24 22.26
C PRO A 736 9.69 20.50 21.42
N HIS A 737 8.97 19.44 21.03
CA HIS A 737 7.74 19.51 20.26
C HIS A 737 6.56 20.13 21.03
N LEU A 738 6.67 20.32 22.35
CA LEU A 738 5.64 20.95 23.18
C LEU A 738 6.07 22.32 23.72
N ASN A 739 7.17 22.90 23.21
CA ASN A 739 7.72 24.14 23.73
C ASN A 739 6.72 25.30 23.66
N GLY A 740 6.53 26.02 24.76
CA GLY A 740 5.57 27.12 24.87
C GLY A 740 4.13 26.71 25.20
N LEU A 741 3.83 25.41 25.25
CA LEU A 741 2.50 24.88 25.55
C LEU A 741 2.38 24.47 27.02
N ASP A 742 1.14 24.43 27.51
CA ASP A 742 0.81 23.92 28.84
C ASP A 742 0.53 22.41 28.78
N VAL A 743 1.22 21.66 29.63
CA VAL A 743 1.23 20.19 29.63
C VAL A 743 0.81 19.62 30.97
N THR A 744 0.22 18.44 30.89
CA THR A 744 0.00 17.57 32.05
C THR A 744 1.15 16.59 32.22
N VAL A 745 1.41 16.21 33.47
CA VAL A 745 2.51 15.31 33.84
C VAL A 745 1.98 14.20 34.73
N TRP A 746 2.18 12.96 34.28
CA TRP A 746 1.93 11.75 35.06
C TRP A 746 3.24 11.14 35.54
N VAL A 747 3.37 10.94 36.85
CA VAL A 747 4.55 10.32 37.48
C VAL A 747 4.12 9.13 38.32
N ASN A 748 4.53 7.94 37.91
CA ASN A 748 4.43 6.70 38.70
C ASN A 748 3.07 6.50 39.42
N GLY A 749 1.95 6.68 38.71
CA GLY A 749 0.61 6.48 39.27
C GLY A 749 -0.10 7.72 39.77
N VAL A 750 0.52 8.90 39.70
CA VAL A 750 -0.05 10.15 40.20
C VAL A 750 0.09 11.25 39.17
N ALA A 751 -0.99 11.99 38.92
CA ALA A 751 -0.92 13.26 38.20
C ALA A 751 -0.28 14.31 39.12
N VAL A 752 0.83 14.93 38.68
CA VAL A 752 1.57 15.90 39.51
C VAL A 752 0.73 17.15 39.79
N HIS A 753 -0.02 17.59 38.78
CA HIS A 753 -1.04 18.62 38.87
C HIS A 753 -2.30 18.21 38.10
N ASP A 754 -3.45 18.80 38.45
CA ASP A 754 -4.66 18.70 37.65
C ASP A 754 -4.66 19.71 36.50
N GLN A 755 -5.71 19.68 35.66
CA GLN A 755 -5.85 20.61 34.54
C GLN A 755 -6.09 22.07 34.98
N ASP A 756 -6.34 22.33 36.26
CA ASP A 756 -6.51 23.70 36.75
C ASP A 756 -5.14 24.34 37.11
N ASN A 757 -4.03 23.57 37.05
CA ASN A 757 -2.67 24.03 37.31
C ASN A 757 -1.61 23.28 36.46
N LEU A 758 -1.60 23.50 35.15
CA LEU A 758 -0.67 22.81 34.22
C LEU A 758 0.78 23.29 34.35
N TYR A 759 1.73 22.49 33.84
CA TYR A 759 3.13 22.90 33.69
C TYR A 759 3.33 23.56 32.33
N THR A 760 3.97 24.72 32.27
CA THR A 760 4.37 25.32 30.99
C THR A 760 5.74 24.79 30.55
N VAL A 761 5.85 24.34 29.30
CA VAL A 761 7.14 23.95 28.71
C VAL A 761 7.94 25.20 28.36
N SER A 762 9.18 25.30 28.86
CA SER A 762 10.06 26.43 28.57
C SER A 762 11.47 25.95 28.22
N GLY A 763 12.08 26.55 27.20
CA GLY A 763 13.41 26.16 26.73
C GLY A 763 13.48 24.69 26.30
N ASN A 764 12.41 24.19 25.65
CA ASN A 764 12.23 22.80 25.21
C ASN A 764 12.15 21.76 26.34
N GLN A 765 11.96 22.20 27.59
CA GLN A 765 12.02 21.32 28.76
C GLN A 765 10.89 21.61 29.76
N VAL A 766 10.56 20.59 30.55
CA VAL A 766 9.68 20.71 31.73
C VAL A 766 10.49 20.37 32.96
N VAL A 767 10.39 21.22 33.99
CA VAL A 767 11.00 20.99 35.29
C VAL A 767 9.93 20.60 36.29
N ILE A 768 10.05 19.40 36.85
CA ILE A 768 9.13 18.84 37.85
C ILE A 768 9.90 18.47 39.14
N PRO A 769 9.18 18.23 40.26
CA PRO A 769 9.81 17.68 41.47
C PRO A 769 10.60 16.39 41.17
N SER A 770 11.71 16.19 41.90
CA SER A 770 12.65 15.09 41.67
C SER A 770 11.96 13.73 41.63
N VAL A 771 12.06 13.04 40.49
CA VAL A 771 11.60 11.66 40.31
C VAL A 771 12.77 10.72 40.56
N ALA A 772 12.70 9.89 41.60
CA ALA A 772 13.80 8.99 41.97
C ALA A 772 13.96 7.82 40.98
N SER A 773 12.84 7.22 40.58
CA SER A 773 12.77 6.13 39.60
C SER A 773 11.33 5.92 39.12
N GLY A 774 11.14 5.40 37.92
CA GLY A 774 9.83 5.02 37.39
C GLY A 774 9.52 5.63 36.02
N SER A 775 8.25 5.62 35.65
CA SER A 775 7.77 6.19 34.38
C SER A 775 7.24 7.61 34.57
N VAL A 776 7.58 8.46 33.60
CA VAL A 776 7.03 9.82 33.46
C VAL A 776 6.41 9.95 32.08
N VAL A 777 5.19 10.48 32.02
CA VAL A 777 4.49 10.82 30.78
C VAL A 777 4.16 12.30 30.79
N ILE A 778 4.54 13.01 29.73
CA ILE A 778 4.34 14.45 29.57
C ILE A 778 3.67 14.68 28.23
N GLY A 779 2.55 15.40 28.21
CA GLY A 779 1.82 15.74 26.99
C GLY A 779 0.70 16.75 27.22
N LEU A 780 0.00 17.10 26.16
CA LEU A 780 -1.12 18.05 26.18
C LEU A 780 -2.34 17.44 26.88
N PRO A 781 -3.03 18.20 27.74
CA PRO A 781 -4.28 17.77 28.32
C PRO A 781 -5.40 17.79 27.26
N TYR A 782 -6.37 16.90 27.42
CA TYR A 782 -7.63 16.94 26.69
C TYR A 782 -8.77 16.49 27.58
N THR A 783 -9.99 16.69 27.11
CA THR A 783 -11.21 16.42 27.88
C THR A 783 -12.17 15.57 27.07
N GLY A 784 -12.68 14.52 27.71
CA GLY A 784 -13.77 13.68 27.23
C GLY A 784 -15.12 14.21 27.73
N ARG A 785 -16.09 14.34 26.84
CA ARG A 785 -17.45 14.81 27.15
C ARG A 785 -18.48 13.84 26.58
N TRP A 786 -19.48 13.55 27.41
CA TRP A 786 -20.63 12.75 27.02
C TRP A 786 -21.92 13.42 27.48
N GLN A 787 -22.95 13.39 26.63
CA GLN A 787 -24.28 13.90 26.96
C GLN A 787 -25.35 12.86 26.59
N SER A 788 -26.27 12.60 27.52
CA SER A 788 -27.40 11.68 27.27
C SER A 788 -28.31 12.20 26.15
N VAL A 789 -29.08 11.31 25.52
CA VAL A 789 -30.22 11.70 24.68
C VAL A 789 -31.35 12.33 25.52
N LYS A 790 -32.42 12.79 24.85
CA LYS A 790 -33.64 13.22 25.51
C LYS A 790 -34.24 12.07 26.30
N LEU A 791 -34.38 12.26 27.61
CA LEU A 791 -34.91 11.23 28.50
C LEU A 791 -36.42 11.12 28.32
N ALA A 792 -36.89 10.04 27.70
CA ALA A 792 -38.31 9.85 27.40
C ALA A 792 -39.01 8.77 28.22
N TYR A 793 -38.29 8.16 29.16
CA TYR A 793 -38.81 7.09 30.02
C TYR A 793 -39.17 7.65 31.41
N GLY A 794 -40.20 7.10 32.07
CA GLY A 794 -40.55 7.45 33.45
C GLY A 794 -41.93 8.09 33.68
N ALA A 795 -42.90 7.93 32.78
CA ALA A 795 -44.30 8.29 33.03
C ALA A 795 -45.18 7.04 33.13
N ALA A 796 -46.09 6.99 34.11
CA ALA A 796 -46.99 5.86 34.34
C ALA A 796 -48.08 5.69 33.25
N GLY A 797 -48.20 6.65 32.33
CA GLY A 797 -49.25 6.69 31.29
C GLY A 797 -48.74 6.82 29.85
N GLY A 798 -47.45 6.59 29.58
CA GLY A 798 -46.89 6.71 28.21
C GLY A 798 -45.48 7.30 28.18
N THR A 799 -45.12 7.93 27.05
CA THR A 799 -43.80 8.59 26.89
C THR A 799 -43.68 9.86 27.72
N ALA A 800 -42.54 10.04 28.39
CA ALA A 800 -42.21 11.22 29.19
C ALA A 800 -41.47 12.32 28.37
N LEU A 801 -41.40 12.20 27.04
CA LEU A 801 -40.57 13.06 26.18
C LEU A 801 -40.85 14.56 26.39
N PHE A 802 -42.11 14.96 26.51
CA PHE A 802 -42.54 16.36 26.68
C PHE A 802 -43.06 16.70 28.08
N HIS A 803 -43.02 15.73 29.01
CA HIS A 803 -43.35 16.02 30.41
C HIS A 803 -42.20 16.79 31.06
N LYS A 804 -42.53 17.72 31.97
CA LYS A 804 -41.53 18.30 32.87
C LYS A 804 -40.95 17.18 33.72
N LYS A 805 -39.65 16.99 33.63
CA LYS A 805 -38.89 15.94 34.29
C LYS A 805 -37.64 16.52 34.94
N ARG A 806 -36.97 15.72 35.76
CA ARG A 806 -35.66 16.04 36.32
C ARG A 806 -34.82 14.79 36.49
N VAL A 807 -33.51 14.89 36.24
CA VAL A 807 -32.53 13.84 36.59
C VAL A 807 -32.12 14.04 38.04
N SER A 808 -32.80 13.31 38.93
CA SER A 808 -32.66 13.55 40.36
C SER A 808 -31.44 12.88 40.97
N GLN A 809 -31.15 11.65 40.55
CA GLN A 809 -29.99 10.89 41.01
C GLN A 809 -29.33 10.11 39.86
N LEU A 810 -28.03 9.86 40.00
CA LEU A 810 -27.20 9.06 39.10
C LEU A 810 -26.45 8.01 39.91
N GLY A 811 -26.55 6.76 39.49
CA GLY A 811 -25.64 5.68 39.86
C GLY A 811 -24.74 5.35 38.67
N ILE A 812 -23.47 5.09 38.90
CA ILE A 812 -22.52 4.74 37.83
C ILE A 812 -21.58 3.64 38.31
N TYR A 813 -21.44 2.60 37.51
CA TYR A 813 -20.42 1.58 37.71
C TYR A 813 -19.19 1.93 36.87
N MET A 814 -18.05 2.08 37.53
CA MET A 814 -16.80 2.49 36.90
C MET A 814 -15.70 1.47 37.14
N THR A 815 -14.81 1.32 36.18
CA THR A 815 -13.60 0.49 36.30
C THR A 815 -12.37 1.30 35.96
N ASN A 816 -11.20 0.95 36.52
CA ASN A 816 -9.92 1.61 36.28
C ASN A 816 -10.01 3.16 36.22
N THR A 817 -10.67 3.76 37.20
CA THR A 817 -11.04 5.19 37.17
C THR A 817 -10.46 5.95 38.35
N MET A 818 -10.04 7.20 38.11
CA MET A 818 -9.74 8.17 39.16
C MET A 818 -10.80 9.26 39.20
N LEU A 819 -11.46 9.42 40.35
CA LEU A 819 -12.55 10.40 40.52
C LEU A 819 -12.05 11.86 40.47
N ASP A 820 -10.75 12.08 40.57
CA ASP A 820 -10.10 13.39 40.45
C ASP A 820 -10.44 14.10 39.15
N GLY A 821 -10.51 13.37 38.03
CA GLY A 821 -10.84 13.93 36.70
C GLY A 821 -12.32 13.90 36.33
N LEU A 822 -13.21 13.32 37.16
CA LEU A 822 -14.61 13.10 36.81
C LEU A 822 -15.51 14.23 37.30
N ARG A 823 -16.27 14.84 36.38
CA ARG A 823 -17.32 15.83 36.68
C ARG A 823 -18.65 15.39 36.07
N VAL A 824 -19.75 15.66 36.77
CA VAL A 824 -21.11 15.34 36.31
C VAL A 824 -22.04 16.52 36.57
N GLY A 825 -23.06 16.70 35.72
CA GLY A 825 -24.00 17.81 35.85
C GLY A 825 -25.18 17.71 34.88
N ARG A 826 -26.09 18.68 34.92
CA ARG A 826 -27.21 18.77 33.96
C ARG A 826 -26.80 19.41 32.63
N SER A 827 -25.74 20.22 32.64
CA SER A 827 -25.11 20.84 31.48
C SER A 827 -23.59 20.90 31.68
N PHE A 828 -22.84 21.13 30.60
CA PHE A 828 -21.39 21.31 30.69
C PHE A 828 -20.96 22.60 31.42
N THR A 829 -21.86 23.54 31.64
CA THR A 829 -21.61 24.77 32.41
C THR A 829 -21.85 24.58 33.92
N GLU A 830 -22.58 23.54 34.31
CA GLU A 830 -22.97 23.25 35.70
C GLU A 830 -22.46 21.87 36.14
N LEU A 831 -21.21 21.59 35.79
CA LEU A 831 -20.53 20.37 36.18
C LEU A 831 -19.98 20.49 37.60
N ARG A 832 -20.10 19.43 38.38
CA ARG A 832 -19.48 19.32 39.70
C ARG A 832 -18.63 18.07 39.82
N ARG A 833 -17.58 18.15 40.63
CA ARG A 833 -16.78 17.00 41.00
C ARG A 833 -17.63 15.97 41.72
N LEU A 834 -17.45 14.71 41.30
CA LEU A 834 -18.04 13.59 42.03
C LEU A 834 -17.34 13.45 43.38
N THR A 835 -17.97 13.96 44.43
CA THR A 835 -17.52 13.78 45.81
C THR A 835 -18.33 12.67 46.44
N THR A 836 -17.84 11.44 46.32
CA THR A 836 -18.41 10.28 47.02
C THR A 836 -17.65 10.00 48.30
N THR A 837 -18.37 9.50 49.30
CA THR A 837 -17.80 8.96 50.53
C THR A 837 -17.80 7.45 50.44
N LYS A 838 -16.72 6.79 50.88
CA LYS A 838 -16.68 5.33 51.04
C LYS A 838 -16.60 5.01 52.54
N GLY A 839 -17.68 4.48 53.10
CA GLY A 839 -17.79 4.22 54.55
C GLY A 839 -17.69 5.51 55.38
N ASP A 840 -18.47 6.54 55.02
CA ASP A 840 -18.54 7.86 55.68
C ASP A 840 -17.23 8.67 55.73
N LYS A 841 -16.22 8.28 54.94
CA LYS A 841 -14.96 9.03 54.79
C LYS A 841 -14.82 9.59 53.38
N PRO A 842 -14.25 10.82 53.22
CA PRO A 842 -13.88 11.33 51.91
C PRO A 842 -12.87 10.41 51.23
N ILE A 843 -13.03 10.20 49.93
CA ILE A 843 -12.03 9.50 49.12
C ILE A 843 -10.80 10.40 48.96
N GLN A 844 -9.61 9.82 49.19
CA GLN A 844 -8.33 10.51 49.01
C GLN A 844 -8.07 10.82 47.52
N SER A 845 -7.51 11.99 47.24
CA SER A 845 -7.09 12.38 45.88
C SER A 845 -6.00 11.44 45.36
N GLY A 846 -6.03 11.13 44.05
CA GLY A 846 -5.07 10.23 43.41
C GLY A 846 -5.37 8.74 43.60
N THR A 847 -6.56 8.39 44.13
CA THR A 847 -6.95 6.99 44.30
C THR A 847 -7.40 6.40 42.96
N LEU A 848 -6.66 5.41 42.46
CA LEU A 848 -7.11 4.56 41.35
C LEU A 848 -8.09 3.51 41.87
N PHE A 849 -9.28 3.46 41.29
CA PHE A 849 -10.25 2.42 41.58
C PHE A 849 -10.28 1.38 40.47
N PRO A 850 -9.87 0.12 40.73
CA PRO A 850 -10.04 -0.97 39.76
C PRO A 850 -11.51 -1.22 39.44
N ALA A 851 -12.38 -1.13 40.46
CA ALA A 851 -13.82 -1.13 40.35
C ALA A 851 -14.41 -0.17 41.39
N PHE A 852 -15.42 0.61 41.00
CA PHE A 852 -16.10 1.55 41.87
C PHE A 852 -17.59 1.64 41.53
N ASP A 853 -18.41 1.26 42.50
CA ASP A 853 -19.85 1.48 42.48
C ASP A 853 -20.14 2.83 43.12
N ALA A 854 -20.54 3.81 42.30
CA ALA A 854 -21.05 5.05 42.82
C ALA A 854 -22.55 4.87 43.10
N ASP A 855 -22.93 4.98 44.37
CA ASP A 855 -24.33 4.99 44.80
C ASP A 855 -25.14 6.08 44.08
N MET A 856 -26.48 6.02 44.20
CA MET A 856 -27.39 7.01 43.59
C MET A 856 -27.15 8.42 44.16
N MET A 857 -26.23 9.16 43.55
CA MET A 857 -25.84 10.50 43.94
C MET A 857 -26.83 11.50 43.37
N SER A 858 -27.15 12.56 44.13
CA SER A 858 -27.93 13.68 43.59
C SER A 858 -27.24 14.25 42.34
N ILE A 859 -28.00 14.76 41.37
CA ILE A 859 -27.46 15.50 40.21
C ILE A 859 -28.05 16.91 40.18
N SER A 860 -29.36 17.03 39.96
CA SER A 860 -30.08 18.31 39.96
C SER A 860 -31.47 18.17 40.57
N SER A 861 -31.97 19.27 41.13
CA SER A 861 -33.35 19.41 41.60
C SER A 861 -34.29 20.02 40.56
N ASP A 862 -33.75 20.53 39.46
CA ASP A 862 -34.44 21.42 38.53
C ASP A 862 -35.32 20.66 37.55
N TRP A 863 -36.46 21.26 37.23
CA TRP A 863 -37.46 20.65 36.35
C TRP A 863 -37.40 21.28 34.96
N ASP A 864 -37.18 20.44 33.95
CA ASP A 864 -37.16 20.84 32.55
C ASP A 864 -37.88 19.79 31.68
N THR A 865 -38.43 20.22 30.55
CA THR A 865 -38.88 19.34 29.49
C THR A 865 -37.72 18.61 28.79
N ASP A 866 -36.53 19.22 28.70
CA ASP A 866 -35.31 18.61 28.14
C ASP A 866 -34.21 18.46 29.21
N SER A 867 -34.48 17.65 30.24
CA SER A 867 -33.44 17.27 31.20
C SER A 867 -32.50 16.23 30.60
N ARG A 868 -31.19 16.53 30.61
CA ARG A 868 -30.10 15.64 30.16
C ARG A 868 -29.06 15.44 31.26
N LEU A 869 -28.25 14.40 31.14
CA LEU A 869 -27.07 14.16 31.95
C LEU A 869 -25.81 14.47 31.15
N CYS A 870 -24.88 15.24 31.71
CA CYS A 870 -23.56 15.51 31.16
C CYS A 870 -22.47 14.90 32.05
N ILE A 871 -21.50 14.24 31.43
CA ILE A 871 -20.30 13.68 32.07
C ILE A 871 -19.08 14.31 31.39
N GLU A 872 -18.12 14.76 32.20
CA GLU A 872 -16.82 15.25 31.75
C GLU A 872 -15.70 14.45 32.44
N ALA A 873 -14.79 13.90 31.66
CA ALA A 873 -13.60 13.20 32.11
C ALA A 873 -12.35 13.97 31.64
N ARG A 874 -11.50 14.39 32.58
CA ARG A 874 -10.31 15.20 32.28
C ARG A 874 -9.04 14.33 32.28
N ALA A 875 -8.33 14.28 31.15
CA ALA A 875 -7.01 13.67 31.09
C ALA A 875 -6.02 14.47 31.99
N PRO A 876 -5.06 13.82 32.68
CA PRO A 876 -4.57 12.47 32.47
C PRO A 876 -5.29 11.43 33.33
N TYR A 877 -6.37 11.76 34.02
CA TYR A 877 -7.05 10.81 34.89
C TYR A 877 -7.78 9.74 34.07
N PRO A 878 -7.55 8.44 34.32
CA PRO A 878 -8.23 7.38 33.61
C PRO A 878 -9.71 7.35 33.98
N PHE A 879 -10.54 7.04 32.99
CA PHE A 879 -11.99 6.96 33.13
C PHE A 879 -12.56 5.85 32.26
N THR A 880 -13.34 4.96 32.87
CA THR A 880 -14.15 3.96 32.16
C THR A 880 -15.47 3.78 32.90
N ALA A 881 -16.58 4.17 32.25
CA ALA A 881 -17.93 3.89 32.71
C ALA A 881 -18.42 2.59 32.08
N ALA A 882 -18.69 1.58 32.91
CA ALA A 882 -19.22 0.31 32.44
C ALA A 882 -20.75 0.35 32.27
N SER A 883 -21.46 1.04 33.14
CA SER A 883 -22.90 1.28 33.02
C SER A 883 -23.35 2.46 33.87
N LEU A 884 -24.52 3.02 33.56
CA LEU A 884 -25.15 4.06 34.37
C LEU A 884 -26.65 3.83 34.60
N VAL A 885 -27.16 4.40 35.68
CA VAL A 885 -28.57 4.36 36.07
C VAL A 885 -29.01 5.77 36.46
N MET A 886 -30.08 6.27 35.85
CA MET A 886 -30.61 7.62 36.09
C MET A 886 -32.00 7.56 36.75
N ASP A 887 -32.17 8.14 37.94
CA ASP A 887 -33.50 8.32 38.56
C ASP A 887 -34.16 9.58 37.99
N VAL A 888 -35.01 9.37 36.99
CA VAL A 888 -35.82 10.42 36.36
C VAL A 888 -37.16 10.53 37.06
N LYS A 889 -37.45 11.72 37.61
CA LYS A 889 -38.75 12.05 38.18
C LYS A 889 -39.54 12.88 37.19
N THR A 890 -40.79 12.48 36.90
CA THR A 890 -41.73 13.21 36.05
C THR A 890 -42.77 13.94 36.91
N ASN A 891 -43.10 15.16 36.52
CA ASN A 891 -44.21 15.91 37.09
C ASN A 891 -45.39 15.73 36.11
N GLY A 892 -46.35 14.91 36.53
CA GLY A 892 -47.55 14.60 35.76
C GLY A 892 -48.56 15.73 35.80
#